data_AF-A0A2L2WN29-F1
#
_entry.id   AF-A0A2L2WN29-F1
#
_cell.length_a   1.000
_cell.length_b   1.000
_cell.length_c   1.000
_cell.angle_alpha   90.00
_cell.angle_beta   90.00
_cell.angle_gamma   90.00
#
_symmetry.space_group_name_H-M   'P 1'
#
loop_
_entity.id
_entity.type
_entity.pdbx_description
1 polymer ?
#
loop_
_entity_poly.entity_id
_entity_poly.type
_entity_poly.pdbx_seq_one_letter_code
_entity_poly.pdbx_strand_id
1 'polypeptide(L)'
;MTLARPADYWFSNYAIFIQLNATGDRNYIHANCSSGSMVMCYMRGISGLGYDNAHNYRRWPLVASPTFFHDNLIRYVYIAIPKSEDADANAQVVFPSELIDIYGCNESGTQVGPNTHYYIFTQGIISPSEVGGVVQDRTWQQVINSGQLASDESIAAGGSDTWWEYVASADMVRFIKTIAEATFEKLTVTWASLKQLVLNGNIINGVAGDGTKEDSDDHLVTPAYAENHWLSKTHDDVANGKITFNNSILVKGETVLKKTVTVGDFEKDGQVGIGAREGMRFLPDGTIFARNLELSQSLSVPTLKYNSIEVLAGTRWDSAGKGRVKEVIAVDASAHTCQFVLDLNDGEPGEFLVHDILRGFWHNMDGSKNASANADDRRGNISRAGFESIYCRVIAVDNVVERTENDTVSYIAQDADYIPHPDDKVLTAGLVTVQARQFSDGSYSPSPQQWAVLSVSGFFGTDHPERQKFFVYTTSYTARFEGVNTWEWEEHTFMGGWGDLTGFVMLRVDDNGVVSRKEFDGEGFVTKNAHIYGILDQFTRFSDRIDIRLSRPDGTIAEDEHLRADFVLQDVEGSIISGGYKLTITRQSGDDVADKAWNDVMAAKYPDGIPSALEFFFTDIPENGALYIVAASRDVQTDSSTETYTTSASFVLTRAYAQEVFLGEWDPAMNYERSSRTYPTVTYGGCKWYLVSPSSVADEPHPLSSVWHMVYGLQDLEIRFYNESGQRITSASAYPGYVNIYLDPHLLCGNYDITDSLKDKDWSWERYIGNYGEAVDSRTPAEQQSDLGWVKAHWPSSVPTRILRITNADLPPTWGSSGKVANFIVTVNYGDLKITNIVSV
;
A
#
# COMPACT_ATOMS: atom_id res chain seq x y z
N MET A 1 51.32 38.29 -90.42
CA MET A 1 50.43 38.83 -91.46
C MET A 1 49.56 39.91 -90.83
N THR A 2 49.53 41.14 -91.37
CA THR A 2 48.68 42.23 -90.85
C THR A 2 47.31 42.16 -91.53
N LEU A 3 46.26 41.85 -90.77
CA LEU A 3 44.89 41.72 -91.27
C LEU A 3 43.97 42.75 -90.59
N ALA A 4 43.00 43.26 -91.34
CA ALA A 4 41.93 44.11 -90.80
C ALA A 4 40.95 43.28 -89.95
N ARG A 5 40.55 43.82 -88.80
CA ARG A 5 39.55 43.23 -87.90
C ARG A 5 38.17 43.82 -88.22
N PRO A 6 37.06 43.15 -87.86
CA PRO A 6 35.71 43.71 -88.05
C PRO A 6 35.45 45.06 -87.35
N ALA A 7 36.30 45.47 -86.41
CA ALA A 7 36.23 46.80 -85.79
C ALA A 7 36.93 47.91 -86.60
N ASP A 8 37.76 47.55 -87.59
CA ASP A 8 38.61 48.45 -88.37
C ASP A 8 37.91 48.96 -89.64
N TYR A 9 36.75 48.41 -90.00
CA TYR A 9 36.00 48.82 -91.19
C TYR A 9 34.49 48.75 -90.95
N TRP A 10 33.74 49.44 -91.81
CA TRP A 10 32.30 49.35 -91.87
C TRP A 10 31.78 49.58 -93.28
N PHE A 11 30.80 48.80 -93.69
CA PHE A 11 29.95 49.07 -94.84
C PHE A 11 28.52 48.62 -94.53
N SER A 12 27.51 49.13 -95.24
CA SER A 12 26.11 48.74 -94.99
C SER A 12 25.90 47.24 -95.18
N ASN A 13 25.05 46.60 -94.35
CA ASN A 13 24.73 45.17 -94.42
C ASN A 13 24.22 44.70 -95.80
N TYR A 14 23.68 45.62 -96.61
CA TYR A 14 23.17 45.34 -97.95
C TYR A 14 24.02 45.97 -99.06
N ALA A 15 25.24 46.44 -98.72
CA ALA A 15 26.12 47.10 -99.67
C ALA A 15 26.67 46.14 -100.73
N ILE A 16 26.96 44.90 -100.36
CA ILE A 16 27.53 43.87 -101.23
C ILE A 16 26.52 42.72 -101.34
N PHE A 17 26.16 42.37 -102.57
CA PHE A 17 25.41 41.17 -102.87
C PHE A 17 26.27 40.24 -103.72
N ILE A 18 26.51 39.02 -103.24
CA ILE A 18 27.31 38.02 -103.95
C ILE A 18 26.47 36.74 -104.07
N GLN A 19 26.11 36.40 -105.30
CA GLN A 19 25.48 35.14 -105.64
C GLN A 19 26.54 34.14 -106.13
N LEU A 20 26.68 33.03 -105.40
CA LEU A 20 27.54 31.91 -105.77
C LEU A 20 26.88 31.04 -106.85
N ASN A 21 27.70 30.40 -107.68
CA ASN A 21 27.28 29.51 -108.78
C ASN A 21 26.26 30.16 -109.74
N ALA A 22 26.50 31.42 -110.09
CA ALA A 22 25.57 32.19 -110.90
C ALA A 22 25.47 31.58 -112.31
N THR A 23 24.29 31.70 -112.94
CA THR A 23 23.99 31.11 -114.26
C THR A 23 24.18 29.58 -114.35
N GLY A 24 24.29 28.89 -113.21
CA GLY A 24 24.48 27.43 -113.14
C GLY A 24 25.94 26.97 -113.29
N ASP A 25 26.90 27.89 -113.33
CA ASP A 25 28.34 27.55 -113.39
C ASP A 25 28.99 27.76 -112.03
N ARG A 26 29.60 26.70 -111.50
CA ARG A 26 30.26 26.66 -110.17
C ARG A 26 31.45 27.61 -110.01
N ASN A 27 32.08 28.03 -111.11
CA ASN A 27 33.21 28.95 -111.08
C ASN A 27 32.82 30.39 -111.49
N TYR A 28 31.54 30.65 -111.75
CA TYR A 28 31.04 31.99 -112.03
C TYR A 28 30.32 32.58 -110.81
N ILE A 29 30.78 33.76 -110.38
CA ILE A 29 30.16 34.51 -109.28
C ILE A 29 29.59 35.81 -109.80
N HIS A 30 28.34 36.09 -109.44
CA HIS A 30 27.71 37.38 -109.68
C HIS A 30 27.80 38.23 -108.39
N ALA A 31 28.77 39.14 -108.37
CA ALA A 31 28.93 40.13 -107.31
C ALA A 31 28.45 41.50 -107.78
N ASN A 32 27.62 42.17 -107.00
CA ASN A 32 27.12 43.51 -107.26
C ASN A 32 27.12 44.35 -105.97
N CYS A 33 27.23 45.66 -106.11
CA CYS A 33 27.13 46.61 -105.01
C CYS A 33 25.87 47.47 -105.16
N SER A 34 25.19 47.74 -104.04
CA SER A 34 24.03 48.63 -104.04
C SER A 34 24.45 50.06 -104.42
N SER A 35 23.64 50.77 -105.22
CA SER A 35 23.97 52.13 -105.70
C SER A 35 24.25 53.09 -104.54
N GLY A 36 25.38 53.80 -104.59
CA GLY A 36 25.80 54.74 -103.54
C GLY A 36 26.43 54.09 -102.31
N SER A 37 26.65 52.77 -102.32
CA SER A 37 27.33 52.08 -101.22
C SER A 37 28.79 52.51 -101.11
N MET A 38 29.25 52.69 -99.88
CA MET A 38 30.63 53.03 -99.57
C MET A 38 31.18 52.11 -98.50
N VAL A 39 32.50 51.91 -98.52
CA VAL A 39 33.24 51.28 -97.43
C VAL A 39 33.99 52.36 -96.65
N MET A 40 33.89 52.30 -95.33
CA MET A 40 34.70 53.07 -94.40
C MET A 40 35.74 52.15 -93.79
N CYS A 41 36.98 52.62 -93.68
CA CYS A 41 38.07 51.85 -93.09
C CYS A 41 38.98 52.77 -92.27
N TYR A 42 39.41 52.28 -91.11
CA TYR A 42 40.38 52.93 -90.25
C TYR A 42 41.32 51.91 -89.62
N MET A 43 42.63 52.09 -89.86
CA MET A 43 43.67 51.31 -89.18
C MET A 43 44.79 52.21 -88.72
N ARG A 44 44.96 52.28 -87.39
CA ARG A 44 45.99 53.11 -86.77
C ARG A 44 47.39 52.62 -87.15
N GLY A 45 48.24 53.53 -87.65
CA GLY A 45 49.64 53.24 -88.00
C GLY A 45 49.87 52.77 -89.43
N ILE A 46 48.83 52.70 -90.28
CA ILE A 46 48.96 52.42 -91.71
C ILE A 46 48.78 53.72 -92.50
N SER A 47 49.84 54.14 -93.23
CA SER A 47 49.80 55.38 -94.01
C SER A 47 48.73 55.31 -95.10
N GLY A 48 47.78 56.26 -95.13
CA GLY A 48 46.68 56.29 -96.11
C GLY A 48 45.37 55.62 -95.68
N LEU A 49 45.37 54.82 -94.60
CA LEU A 49 44.16 54.25 -93.96
C LEU A 49 43.89 54.84 -92.56
N GLY A 50 44.53 55.97 -92.25
CA GLY A 50 44.24 56.79 -91.08
C GLY A 50 43.11 57.80 -91.34
N TYR A 51 42.88 58.68 -90.37
CA TYR A 51 41.94 59.79 -90.54
C TYR A 51 42.34 60.71 -91.70
N ASP A 52 41.36 61.34 -92.33
CA ASP A 52 41.63 62.52 -93.14
C ASP A 52 42.10 63.71 -92.28
N ASN A 53 42.51 64.82 -92.91
CA ASN A 53 43.00 66.00 -92.21
C ASN A 53 41.95 66.65 -91.26
N ALA A 54 40.68 66.24 -91.35
CA ALA A 54 39.59 66.73 -90.52
C ALA A 54 39.18 65.74 -89.42
N HIS A 55 39.97 64.68 -89.18
CA HIS A 55 39.67 63.60 -88.23
C HIS A 55 38.40 62.78 -88.57
N ASN A 56 37.98 62.77 -89.83
CA ASN A 56 36.86 61.93 -90.28
C ASN A 56 37.35 60.61 -90.88
N TYR A 57 36.49 59.59 -90.79
CA TYR A 57 36.72 58.32 -91.48
C TYR A 57 36.73 58.53 -92.99
N ARG A 58 37.80 58.08 -93.64
CA ARG A 58 37.86 58.04 -95.11
C ARG A 58 36.88 56.98 -95.62
N ARG A 59 36.20 57.32 -96.72
CA ARG A 59 35.18 56.48 -97.36
C ARG A 59 35.47 56.35 -98.84
N TRP A 60 35.29 55.15 -99.37
CA TRP A 60 35.47 54.86 -100.79
C TRP A 60 34.19 54.29 -101.37
N PRO A 61 33.72 54.76 -102.54
CA PRO A 61 32.60 54.13 -103.23
C PRO A 61 32.93 52.68 -103.56
N LEU A 62 31.99 51.79 -103.27
CA LEU A 62 32.20 50.37 -103.39
C LEU A 62 31.68 49.85 -104.73
N VAL A 63 32.52 49.14 -105.46
CA VAL A 63 32.19 48.52 -106.75
C VAL A 63 32.51 47.04 -106.74
N ALA A 64 31.69 46.26 -107.44
CA ALA A 64 31.92 44.84 -107.65
C ALA A 64 31.62 44.49 -109.11
N SER A 65 32.32 43.48 -109.61
CA SER A 65 32.14 42.97 -110.98
C SER A 65 31.87 41.47 -110.94
N PRO A 66 30.99 40.95 -111.82
CA PRO A 66 30.89 39.51 -112.03
C PRO A 66 32.25 38.93 -112.41
N THR A 67 32.62 37.81 -111.78
CA THR A 67 33.97 37.24 -111.90
C THR A 67 33.88 35.75 -112.22
N PHE A 68 34.65 35.32 -113.23
CA PHE A 68 34.84 33.91 -113.56
C PHE A 68 36.19 33.42 -113.04
N PHE A 69 36.20 32.30 -112.34
CA PHE A 69 37.42 31.69 -111.81
C PHE A 69 37.99 30.64 -112.76
N HIS A 70 39.28 30.76 -113.06
CA HIS A 70 39.99 29.82 -113.94
C HIS A 70 40.61 28.63 -113.18
N ASP A 71 40.37 28.51 -111.88
CA ASP A 71 40.81 27.41 -111.02
C ASP A 71 39.72 27.01 -110.01
N ASN A 72 39.92 25.87 -109.35
CA ASN A 72 38.95 25.27 -108.43
C ASN A 72 39.25 25.55 -106.94
N LEU A 73 40.17 26.48 -106.63
CA LEU A 73 40.63 26.75 -105.26
C LEU A 73 39.59 27.52 -104.43
N ILE A 74 39.77 27.52 -103.11
CA ILE A 74 39.01 28.34 -102.15
C ILE A 74 39.14 29.83 -102.48
N ARG A 75 38.14 30.65 -102.14
CA ARG A 75 38.18 32.10 -102.41
C ARG A 75 37.89 32.89 -101.14
N TYR A 76 38.70 33.91 -100.88
CA TYR A 76 38.51 34.84 -99.78
C TYR A 76 37.95 36.15 -100.31
N VAL A 77 36.99 36.75 -99.61
CA VAL A 77 36.34 37.99 -100.05
C VAL A 77 37.04 39.19 -99.43
N TYR A 78 37.66 39.99 -100.28
CA TYR A 78 38.38 41.19 -99.90
C TYR A 78 37.81 42.43 -100.58
N ILE A 79 38.03 43.58 -99.96
CA ILE A 79 37.83 44.88 -100.58
C ILE A 79 39.20 45.50 -100.84
N ALA A 80 39.55 45.67 -102.10
CA ALA A 80 40.77 46.32 -102.56
C ALA A 80 40.55 47.84 -102.62
N ILE A 81 41.21 48.57 -101.73
CA ILE A 81 41.15 50.04 -101.63
C ILE A 81 42.41 50.61 -102.32
N PRO A 82 42.30 51.48 -103.32
CA PRO A 82 43.46 52.07 -103.98
C PRO A 82 44.26 52.95 -103.01
N LYS A 83 45.60 52.90 -103.09
CA LYS A 83 46.51 53.77 -102.31
C LYS A 83 46.59 55.21 -102.87
N SER A 84 45.69 55.59 -103.78
CA SER A 84 45.61 56.95 -104.33
C SER A 84 44.83 57.87 -103.38
N GLU A 85 45.13 59.17 -103.42
CA GLU A 85 44.35 60.20 -102.73
C GLU A 85 43.24 60.80 -103.61
N ASP A 86 43.01 60.24 -104.81
CA ASP A 86 41.93 60.67 -105.68
C ASP A 86 40.54 60.39 -105.06
N ALA A 87 39.72 61.43 -104.95
CA ALA A 87 38.38 61.34 -104.35
C ALA A 87 37.41 60.44 -105.12
N ASP A 88 37.68 60.19 -106.41
CA ASP A 88 36.87 59.33 -107.30
C ASP A 88 37.38 57.88 -107.37
N ALA A 89 38.38 57.52 -106.55
CA ALA A 89 38.94 56.18 -106.57
C ALA A 89 38.00 55.18 -105.90
N ASN A 90 37.55 54.18 -106.66
CA ASN A 90 36.61 53.17 -106.18
C ASN A 90 37.31 52.01 -105.47
N ALA A 91 36.71 51.53 -104.38
CA ALA A 91 37.14 50.30 -103.72
C ALA A 91 36.46 49.10 -104.38
N GLN A 92 37.25 48.12 -104.83
CA GLN A 92 36.76 46.99 -105.60
C GLN A 92 36.69 45.70 -104.77
N VAL A 93 35.57 44.99 -104.82
CA VAL A 93 35.46 43.65 -104.23
C VAL A 93 36.25 42.65 -105.08
N VAL A 94 37.17 41.92 -104.45
CA VAL A 94 38.10 40.97 -105.10
C VAL A 94 38.14 39.62 -104.37
N PHE A 95 38.54 38.58 -105.10
CA PHE A 95 38.45 37.18 -104.65
C PHE A 95 39.77 36.40 -104.79
N PRO A 96 40.82 36.70 -104.01
CA PRO A 96 42.07 35.94 -104.03
C PRO A 96 41.87 34.46 -103.63
N SER A 97 42.71 33.57 -104.17
CA SER A 97 42.72 32.11 -103.88
C SER A 97 43.41 31.74 -102.56
N GLU A 98 44.10 32.70 -101.93
CA GLU A 98 44.83 32.53 -100.69
C GLU A 98 44.60 33.74 -99.77
N LEU A 99 44.86 33.57 -98.48
CA LEU A 99 44.78 34.66 -97.51
C LEU A 99 45.94 35.63 -97.75
N ILE A 100 45.63 36.91 -97.90
CA ILE A 100 46.61 37.98 -98.12
C ILE A 100 46.55 39.01 -96.99
N ASP A 101 47.70 39.63 -96.72
CA ASP A 101 47.79 40.73 -95.77
C ASP A 101 47.26 42.03 -96.37
N ILE A 102 47.22 43.08 -95.55
CA ILE A 102 46.72 44.39 -95.96
C ILE A 102 47.47 44.99 -97.16
N TYR A 103 48.71 44.56 -97.44
CA TYR A 103 49.53 45.03 -98.55
C TYR A 103 49.48 44.11 -99.77
N GLY A 104 48.73 43.01 -99.70
CA GLY A 104 48.55 42.06 -100.80
C GLY A 104 49.62 40.96 -100.88
N CYS A 105 50.38 40.74 -99.81
CA CYS A 105 51.37 39.68 -99.71
C CYS A 105 50.78 38.43 -99.04
N ASN A 106 51.16 37.24 -99.49
CA ASN A 106 50.79 35.99 -98.81
C ASN A 106 51.68 35.70 -97.59
N GLU A 107 51.44 34.58 -96.91
CA GLU A 107 52.15 34.21 -95.67
C GLU A 107 53.66 34.02 -95.87
N SER A 108 54.08 33.65 -97.09
CA SER A 108 55.49 33.52 -97.48
C SER A 108 56.12 34.86 -97.92
N GLY A 109 55.38 35.98 -97.83
CA GLY A 109 55.86 37.32 -98.21
C GLY A 109 55.89 37.58 -99.72
N THR A 110 55.30 36.71 -100.55
CA THR A 110 55.21 36.89 -102.00
C THR A 110 54.03 37.79 -102.34
N GLN A 111 54.22 38.75 -103.24
CA GLN A 111 53.18 39.69 -103.67
C GLN A 111 52.18 38.98 -104.60
N VAL A 112 50.92 38.86 -104.16
CA VAL A 112 49.84 38.20 -104.91
C VAL A 112 48.92 39.22 -105.58
N GLY A 113 48.48 40.24 -104.83
CA GLY A 113 47.75 41.39 -105.38
C GLY A 113 48.70 42.52 -105.77
N PRO A 114 48.38 43.42 -106.73
CA PRO A 114 49.21 44.59 -107.00
C PRO A 114 49.39 45.47 -105.74
N ASN A 115 50.62 45.94 -105.50
CA ASN A 115 51.00 46.79 -104.35
C ASN A 115 50.41 48.22 -104.41
N THR A 116 49.62 48.52 -105.43
CA THR A 116 48.89 49.80 -105.58
C THR A 116 47.62 49.87 -104.74
N HIS A 117 47.22 48.78 -104.07
CA HIS A 117 45.99 48.69 -103.27
C HIS A 117 46.26 48.17 -101.84
N TYR A 118 45.38 48.52 -100.92
CA TYR A 118 45.19 47.90 -99.62
C TYR A 118 44.08 46.86 -99.68
N TYR A 119 44.24 45.73 -98.99
CA TYR A 119 43.27 44.63 -99.03
C TYR A 119 42.61 44.43 -97.65
N ILE A 120 41.31 44.70 -97.58
CA ILE A 120 40.52 44.57 -96.34
C ILE A 120 39.78 43.23 -96.37
N PHE A 121 40.11 42.35 -95.42
CA PHE A 121 39.47 41.04 -95.32
C PHE A 121 38.10 41.15 -94.65
N THR A 122 37.04 40.88 -95.42
CA THR A 122 35.64 40.98 -94.95
C THR A 122 35.18 39.78 -94.12
N GLN A 123 36.10 38.87 -93.77
CA GLN A 123 35.80 37.57 -93.15
C GLN A 123 35.00 36.61 -94.05
N GLY A 124 34.71 36.97 -95.30
CA GLY A 124 34.01 36.11 -96.24
C GLY A 124 34.92 35.02 -96.81
N ILE A 125 34.48 33.76 -96.73
CA ILE A 125 35.20 32.59 -97.26
C ILE A 125 34.23 31.74 -98.08
N ILE A 126 34.61 31.44 -99.32
CA ILE A 126 33.85 30.67 -100.29
C ILE A 126 34.60 29.36 -100.57
N SER A 127 33.91 28.23 -100.47
CA SER A 127 34.50 26.91 -100.66
C SER A 127 35.10 26.71 -102.07
N PRO A 128 36.10 25.83 -102.22
CA PRO A 128 36.57 25.37 -103.53
C PRO A 128 35.46 24.64 -104.31
N SER A 129 35.52 24.70 -105.63
CA SER A 129 34.56 24.00 -106.53
C SER A 129 34.94 22.55 -106.82
N GLU A 130 36.09 22.09 -106.33
CA GLU A 130 36.51 20.70 -106.37
C GLU A 130 37.34 20.36 -105.12
N VAL A 131 37.01 19.27 -104.43
CA VAL A 131 37.76 18.78 -103.27
C VAL A 131 38.03 17.29 -103.45
N GLY A 132 39.31 16.91 -103.47
CA GLY A 132 39.70 15.50 -103.59
C GLY A 132 39.25 14.82 -104.89
N GLY A 133 39.12 15.55 -105.99
CA GLY A 133 38.66 15.03 -107.28
C GLY A 133 37.14 15.04 -107.49
N VAL A 134 36.38 15.45 -106.48
CA VAL A 134 34.91 15.54 -106.54
C VAL A 134 34.50 16.98 -106.77
N VAL A 135 33.79 17.20 -107.86
CA VAL A 135 33.24 18.49 -108.27
C VAL A 135 32.02 18.83 -107.41
N GLN A 136 31.97 20.06 -106.90
CA GLN A 136 30.88 20.56 -106.06
C GLN A 136 30.54 22.02 -106.37
N ASP A 137 29.32 22.41 -106.02
CA ASP A 137 28.92 23.82 -106.04
C ASP A 137 29.62 24.58 -104.90
N ARG A 138 29.99 25.83 -105.17
CA ARG A 138 30.61 26.69 -104.16
C ARG A 138 29.57 27.14 -103.14
N THR A 139 29.92 27.05 -101.87
CA THR A 139 29.08 27.48 -100.74
C THR A 139 29.85 28.46 -99.87
N TRP A 140 29.11 29.29 -99.14
CA TRP A 140 29.72 30.11 -98.10
C TRP A 140 30.20 29.20 -96.97
N GLN A 141 31.50 29.24 -96.68
CA GLN A 141 32.05 28.70 -95.43
C GLN A 141 31.93 29.74 -94.31
N GLN A 142 32.08 31.01 -94.67
CA GLN A 142 31.85 32.14 -93.79
C GLN A 142 31.30 33.29 -94.62
N VAL A 143 30.15 33.84 -94.24
CA VAL A 143 29.54 34.98 -94.94
C VAL A 143 30.29 36.26 -94.58
N ILE A 144 30.30 37.23 -95.50
CA ILE A 144 30.88 38.56 -95.27
C ILE A 144 30.35 39.19 -93.98
N ASN A 145 31.24 39.85 -93.25
CA ASN A 145 30.92 40.69 -92.10
C ASN A 145 31.00 42.15 -92.55
N SER A 146 29.96 42.92 -92.24
CA SER A 146 29.86 44.36 -92.56
C SER A 146 30.68 45.27 -91.64
N GLY A 147 31.23 44.73 -90.56
CA GLY A 147 32.01 45.43 -89.55
C GLY A 147 31.17 46.31 -88.61
N GLN A 148 31.78 46.76 -87.51
CA GLN A 148 31.20 47.67 -86.51
C GLN A 148 32.31 48.63 -86.09
N LEU A 149 32.37 49.79 -86.73
CA LEU A 149 33.42 50.77 -86.51
C LEU A 149 33.37 51.24 -85.05
N ALA A 150 34.34 50.84 -84.23
CA ALA A 150 34.34 51.12 -82.80
C ALA A 150 34.97 52.50 -82.56
N SER A 151 34.15 53.51 -82.26
CA SER A 151 34.63 54.79 -81.71
C SER A 151 34.30 54.89 -80.22
N ASP A 152 35.16 55.57 -79.48
CA ASP A 152 34.98 55.86 -78.05
C ASP A 152 33.69 56.70 -77.78
N GLU A 153 33.15 57.37 -78.81
CA GLU A 153 31.87 58.10 -78.74
C GLU A 153 30.63 57.18 -78.73
N SER A 154 30.73 55.93 -79.20
CA SER A 154 29.60 54.99 -79.20
C SER A 154 29.28 54.40 -77.80
N ILE A 155 30.27 54.38 -76.90
CA ILE A 155 30.12 53.90 -75.52
C ILE A 155 29.52 54.98 -74.61
N ALA A 156 29.78 56.26 -74.89
CA ALA A 156 29.27 57.39 -74.12
C ALA A 156 27.83 57.80 -74.49
N ALA A 157 27.34 57.42 -75.68
CA ALA A 157 26.04 57.87 -76.20
C ALA A 157 24.85 56.94 -75.92
N GLY A 158 25.05 55.82 -75.22
CA GLY A 158 23.96 54.87 -74.91
C GLY A 158 23.35 54.26 -76.18
N GLY A 159 23.95 53.18 -76.67
CA GLY A 159 23.46 52.47 -77.86
C GLY A 159 21.98 52.11 -77.74
N SER A 160 21.25 52.29 -78.84
CA SER A 160 19.84 51.90 -78.97
C SER A 160 19.68 50.43 -78.57
N ASP A 161 18.92 50.19 -77.51
CA ASP A 161 18.49 48.88 -76.94
C ASP A 161 19.03 48.52 -75.55
N THR A 162 19.58 49.47 -74.79
CA THR A 162 19.81 49.24 -73.36
C THR A 162 18.56 49.54 -72.54
N TRP A 163 18.02 48.52 -71.87
CA TRP A 163 16.87 48.59 -70.94
C TRP A 163 17.31 48.89 -69.49
N TRP A 164 18.61 49.10 -69.31
CA TRP A 164 19.27 49.46 -68.06
C TRP A 164 20.44 50.42 -68.34
N GLU A 165 20.79 51.22 -67.36
CA GLU A 165 22.01 52.01 -67.30
C GLU A 165 22.76 51.67 -66.01
N TYR A 166 24.09 51.71 -66.07
CA TYR A 166 24.92 51.64 -64.89
C TYR A 166 25.23 53.06 -64.39
N VAL A 167 24.77 53.37 -63.19
CA VAL A 167 24.98 54.65 -62.50
C VAL A 167 26.25 54.55 -61.66
N ALA A 168 27.38 54.85 -62.29
CA ALA A 168 28.71 54.68 -61.70
C ALA A 168 28.92 55.46 -60.38
N SER A 169 28.23 56.60 -60.18
CA SER A 169 28.36 57.41 -58.96
C SER A 169 27.76 56.75 -57.71
N ALA A 170 26.83 55.82 -57.90
CA ALA A 170 26.16 55.10 -56.82
C ALA A 170 26.44 53.59 -56.85
N ASP A 171 27.22 53.12 -57.83
CA ASP A 171 27.46 51.70 -58.10
C ASP A 171 26.14 50.91 -58.21
N MET A 172 25.18 51.45 -58.97
CA MET A 172 23.84 50.86 -59.13
C MET A 172 23.48 50.64 -60.59
N VAL A 173 22.77 49.54 -60.89
CA VAL A 173 22.11 49.33 -62.18
C VAL A 173 20.67 49.87 -62.09
N ARG A 174 20.33 50.87 -62.91
CA ARG A 174 18.97 51.44 -63.01
C ARG A 174 18.31 50.98 -64.30
N PHE A 175 17.16 50.32 -64.19
CA PHE A 175 16.36 49.95 -65.35
C PHE A 175 15.64 51.17 -65.91
N ILE A 176 15.75 51.39 -67.23
CA ILE A 176 15.17 52.55 -67.94
C ILE A 176 13.77 52.21 -68.48
N LYS A 177 13.44 50.92 -68.59
CA LYS A 177 12.13 50.40 -69.00
C LYS A 177 11.53 49.54 -67.89
N THR A 178 10.20 49.48 -67.82
CA THR A 178 9.49 48.52 -66.96
C THR A 178 9.79 47.10 -67.41
N ILE A 179 10.26 46.27 -66.50
CA ILE A 179 10.43 44.83 -66.72
C ILE A 179 9.05 44.17 -66.56
N ALA A 180 8.52 43.58 -67.63
CA ALA A 180 7.21 42.91 -67.60
C ALA A 180 7.28 41.53 -66.89
N GLU A 181 8.36 40.78 -67.14
CA GLU A 181 8.65 39.50 -66.51
C GLU A 181 10.19 39.32 -66.50
N ALA A 182 10.75 38.80 -65.41
CA ALA A 182 12.15 38.41 -65.34
C ALA A 182 12.30 37.15 -64.49
N THR A 183 13.04 36.17 -65.02
CA THR A 183 13.39 34.94 -64.31
C THR A 183 14.84 35.05 -63.84
N PHE A 184 15.06 34.94 -62.53
CA PHE A 184 16.40 34.94 -61.94
C PHE A 184 16.68 33.57 -61.32
N GLU A 185 17.90 33.05 -61.50
CA GLU A 185 18.32 31.83 -60.80
C GLU A 185 18.51 32.07 -59.30
N LYS A 186 19.13 33.21 -58.93
CA LYS A 186 19.24 33.67 -57.54
C LYS A 186 19.40 35.20 -57.52
N LEU A 187 18.55 35.90 -56.78
CA LEU A 187 18.68 37.33 -56.51
C LEU A 187 19.21 37.53 -55.08
N THR A 188 20.44 38.03 -54.94
CA THR A 188 21.04 38.36 -53.63
C THR A 188 21.12 39.86 -53.48
N VAL A 189 20.35 40.42 -52.55
CA VAL A 189 20.28 41.87 -52.29
C VAL A 189 20.30 42.10 -50.79
N THR A 190 20.98 43.15 -50.33
CA THR A 190 21.05 43.48 -48.90
C THR A 190 19.74 44.09 -48.40
N TRP A 191 19.07 44.90 -49.23
CA TRP A 191 17.74 45.44 -48.98
C TRP A 191 17.03 45.65 -50.33
N ALA A 192 15.70 45.53 -50.35
CA ALA A 192 14.88 45.79 -51.53
C ALA A 192 13.63 46.58 -51.14
N SER A 193 13.28 47.60 -51.93
CA SER A 193 12.01 48.33 -51.79
C SER A 193 11.09 47.88 -52.92
N LEU A 194 10.01 47.18 -52.57
CA LEU A 194 9.04 46.63 -53.52
C LEU A 194 7.70 47.32 -53.31
N LYS A 195 7.03 47.69 -54.41
CA LYS A 195 5.68 48.26 -54.35
C LYS A 195 4.61 47.19 -54.11
N GLN A 196 4.83 45.98 -54.61
CA GLN A 196 3.94 44.83 -54.46
C GLN A 196 4.76 43.55 -54.63
N LEU A 197 4.54 42.56 -53.77
CA LEU A 197 5.15 41.24 -53.86
C LEU A 197 4.03 40.22 -54.10
N VAL A 198 4.19 39.34 -55.08
CA VAL A 198 3.22 38.27 -55.36
C VAL A 198 3.96 36.94 -55.31
N LEU A 199 3.53 36.05 -54.44
CA LEU A 199 4.11 34.71 -54.28
C LEU A 199 3.03 33.68 -54.58
N ASN A 200 3.28 32.82 -55.58
CA ASN A 200 2.37 31.75 -55.99
C ASN A 200 0.92 32.21 -56.26
N GLY A 201 0.75 33.40 -56.85
CA GLY A 201 -0.56 34.00 -57.16
C GLY A 201 -1.20 34.81 -56.02
N ASN A 202 -0.65 34.75 -54.81
CA ASN A 202 -1.14 35.54 -53.68
C ASN A 202 -0.38 36.86 -53.57
N ILE A 203 -1.12 37.96 -53.49
CA ILE A 203 -0.55 39.27 -53.25
C ILE A 203 -0.17 39.35 -51.77
N ILE A 204 1.12 39.58 -51.51
CA ILE A 204 1.64 39.85 -50.17
C ILE A 204 1.54 41.36 -49.95
N ASN A 205 0.61 41.75 -49.09
CA ASN A 205 0.32 43.14 -48.76
C ASN A 205 1.26 43.71 -47.68
N GLY A 206 2.06 42.86 -47.02
CA GLY A 206 3.06 43.31 -46.08
C GLY A 206 3.78 42.20 -45.32
N VAL A 207 4.47 42.61 -44.26
CA VAL A 207 5.07 41.74 -43.25
C VAL A 207 4.12 41.72 -42.06
N ALA A 208 3.86 40.55 -41.50
CA ALA A 208 2.97 40.40 -40.36
C ALA A 208 3.49 41.17 -39.15
N GLY A 209 2.70 42.12 -38.66
CA GLY A 209 2.87 42.80 -37.38
C GLY A 209 1.71 42.53 -36.43
N ASP A 210 1.72 43.13 -35.24
CA ASP A 210 0.81 42.82 -34.12
C ASP A 210 -0.71 42.89 -34.45
N GLY A 211 -1.11 43.66 -35.46
CA GLY A 211 -2.51 43.77 -35.90
C GLY A 211 -2.93 42.77 -36.99
N THR A 212 -2.01 41.94 -37.46
CA THR A 212 -2.28 40.96 -38.52
C THR A 212 -2.97 39.76 -37.92
N LYS A 213 -4.09 39.32 -38.51
CA LYS A 213 -4.78 38.12 -38.04
C LYS A 213 -3.94 36.87 -38.29
N GLU A 214 -4.01 35.90 -37.38
CA GLU A 214 -3.25 34.65 -37.45
C GLU A 214 -3.62 33.79 -38.68
N ASP A 215 -4.81 33.97 -39.24
CA ASP A 215 -5.31 33.30 -40.44
C ASP A 215 -5.09 34.11 -41.73
N SER A 216 -4.36 35.22 -41.67
CA SER A 216 -4.00 36.03 -42.84
C SER A 216 -3.17 35.23 -43.84
N ASP A 217 -3.60 35.22 -45.09
CA ASP A 217 -2.92 34.59 -46.23
C ASP A 217 -2.14 35.59 -47.10
N ASP A 218 -2.14 36.87 -46.73
CA ASP A 218 -1.58 37.99 -47.50
C ASP A 218 -0.40 38.70 -46.82
N HIS A 219 0.14 38.16 -45.72
CA HIS A 219 1.31 38.71 -45.01
C HIS A 219 2.43 37.68 -44.82
N LEU A 220 3.69 38.14 -44.86
CA LEU A 220 4.85 37.30 -44.54
C LEU A 220 5.08 37.24 -43.02
N VAL A 221 5.13 36.03 -42.46
CA VAL A 221 5.39 35.80 -41.03
C VAL A 221 6.87 36.01 -40.70
N THR A 222 7.15 36.75 -39.63
CA THR A 222 8.50 36.91 -39.06
C THR A 222 8.71 35.97 -37.87
N PRO A 223 9.96 35.65 -37.48
CA PRO A 223 10.22 34.92 -36.24
C PRO A 223 9.57 35.59 -35.01
N ALA A 224 9.62 36.92 -34.94
CA ALA A 224 9.00 37.68 -33.85
C ALA A 224 7.46 37.57 -33.85
N TYR A 225 6.83 37.60 -35.02
CA TYR A 225 5.38 37.38 -35.12
C TYR A 225 5.00 35.97 -34.68
N ALA A 226 5.75 34.95 -35.13
CA ALA A 226 5.53 33.56 -34.74
C ALA A 226 5.75 33.31 -33.24
N GLU A 227 6.79 33.91 -32.65
CA GLU A 227 7.09 33.85 -31.22
C GLU A 227 5.96 34.42 -30.36
N ASN A 228 5.25 35.45 -30.85
CA ASN A 228 4.16 36.07 -30.10
C ASN A 228 2.80 35.35 -30.24
N HIS A 229 2.61 34.55 -31.30
CA HIS A 229 1.29 33.97 -31.62
C HIS A 229 1.24 32.43 -31.54
N TRP A 230 2.38 31.73 -31.55
CA TRP A 230 2.44 30.26 -31.56
C TRP A 230 3.23 29.70 -30.39
N LEU A 231 2.86 28.49 -29.94
CA LEU A 231 3.57 27.79 -28.86
C LEU A 231 4.79 27.02 -29.38
N SER A 232 5.93 27.22 -28.73
CA SER A 232 7.19 26.54 -29.00
C SER A 232 7.17 25.07 -28.62
N LYS A 233 7.94 24.26 -29.37
CA LYS A 233 8.16 22.83 -29.09
C LYS A 233 9.49 22.56 -28.39
N THR A 234 10.39 23.54 -28.33
CA THR A 234 11.81 23.32 -27.99
C THR A 234 12.37 24.27 -26.93
N HIS A 235 11.72 25.41 -26.67
CA HIS A 235 12.09 26.33 -25.60
C HIS A 235 10.87 26.70 -24.76
N ASP A 236 11.11 27.31 -23.59
CA ASP A 236 10.04 27.75 -22.69
C ASP A 236 9.14 28.79 -23.37
N ASP A 237 7.84 28.70 -23.10
CA ASP A 237 6.82 29.54 -23.74
C ASP A 237 5.57 29.70 -22.84
N VAL A 238 4.73 30.69 -23.14
CA VAL A 238 3.55 31.07 -22.35
C VAL A 238 2.29 31.18 -23.23
N ALA A 239 1.35 30.28 -23.01
CA ALA A 239 0.00 30.41 -23.57
C ALA A 239 -0.87 31.34 -22.72
N ASN A 240 -1.21 32.52 -23.23
CA ASN A 240 -2.10 33.45 -22.53
C ASN A 240 -3.60 33.13 -22.70
N GLY A 241 -3.96 32.35 -23.73
CA GLY A 241 -5.34 31.93 -24.03
C GLY A 241 -5.71 30.55 -23.50
N LYS A 242 -6.99 30.14 -23.67
CA LYS A 242 -7.46 28.78 -23.37
C LYS A 242 -6.94 27.80 -24.43
N ILE A 243 -6.28 26.72 -24.00
CA ILE A 243 -5.89 25.61 -24.87
C ILE A 243 -6.90 24.49 -24.73
N THR A 244 -7.47 24.04 -25.85
CA THR A 244 -8.38 22.87 -25.90
C THR A 244 -7.68 21.71 -26.58
N PHE A 245 -7.58 20.57 -25.90
CA PHE A 245 -7.08 19.32 -26.46
C PHE A 245 -8.25 18.38 -26.74
N ASN A 246 -8.49 18.02 -28.01
CA ASN A 246 -9.64 17.19 -28.38
C ASN A 246 -9.50 15.71 -27.96
N ASN A 247 -8.30 15.27 -27.59
CA ASN A 247 -8.00 13.89 -27.17
C ASN A 247 -7.43 13.92 -25.74
N SER A 248 -6.18 13.45 -25.56
CA SER A 248 -5.48 13.38 -24.29
C SER A 248 -4.26 14.29 -24.26
N ILE A 249 -3.93 14.81 -23.08
CA ILE A 249 -2.63 15.40 -22.79
C ILE A 249 -1.73 14.38 -22.10
N LEU A 250 -0.50 14.19 -22.58
CA LEU A 250 0.53 13.39 -21.93
C LEU A 250 1.67 14.31 -21.49
N VAL A 251 1.87 14.44 -20.18
CA VAL A 251 3.00 15.18 -19.60
C VAL A 251 3.97 14.18 -18.98
N LYS A 252 5.19 14.11 -19.51
CA LYS A 252 6.25 13.21 -19.01
C LYS A 252 7.09 13.80 -17.89
N GLY A 253 7.09 15.12 -17.75
CA GLY A 253 7.80 15.86 -16.71
C GLY A 253 6.87 16.31 -15.58
N GLU A 254 7.42 17.14 -14.68
CA GLU A 254 6.64 17.78 -13.62
C GLU A 254 5.62 18.77 -14.22
N THR A 255 4.41 18.79 -13.65
CA THR A 255 3.36 19.75 -14.01
C THR A 255 3.06 20.64 -12.81
N VAL A 256 3.19 21.96 -12.98
CA VAL A 256 2.88 22.94 -11.93
C VAL A 256 1.60 23.70 -12.29
N LEU A 257 0.52 23.43 -11.57
CA LEU A 257 -0.79 24.07 -11.76
C LEU A 257 -1.04 25.09 -10.65
N LYS A 258 -0.95 26.39 -10.98
CA LYS A 258 -1.00 27.49 -9.99
C LYS A 258 -2.41 28.01 -9.68
N LYS A 259 -3.41 27.56 -10.45
CA LYS A 259 -4.80 28.00 -10.36
C LYS A 259 -5.69 26.77 -10.25
N THR A 260 -6.99 26.97 -10.40
CA THR A 260 -7.97 25.89 -10.30
C THR A 260 -7.78 24.85 -11.40
N VAL A 261 -7.93 23.58 -11.03
CA VAL A 261 -7.98 22.45 -11.95
C VAL A 261 -9.32 21.75 -11.76
N THR A 262 -10.00 21.46 -12.85
CA THR A 262 -11.31 20.78 -12.85
C THR A 262 -11.16 19.49 -13.65
N VAL A 263 -11.65 18.37 -13.11
CA VAL A 263 -11.66 17.07 -13.79
C VAL A 263 -13.09 16.51 -13.76
N GLY A 264 -13.60 16.12 -14.94
CA GLY A 264 -15.01 15.79 -15.16
C GLY A 264 -15.88 17.06 -15.29
N ASP A 265 -17.20 16.87 -15.21
CA ASP A 265 -18.20 17.93 -15.35
C ASP A 265 -18.44 18.69 -14.03
N PHE A 266 -17.33 19.05 -13.36
CA PHE A 266 -17.38 19.82 -12.12
C PHE A 266 -17.41 21.33 -12.45
N GLU A 267 -18.59 21.87 -12.74
CA GLU A 267 -18.77 23.31 -12.98
C GLU A 267 -18.83 24.12 -11.67
N LYS A 268 -18.15 25.29 -11.64
CA LYS A 268 -18.45 26.33 -10.65
C LYS A 268 -19.64 27.11 -11.20
N ASP A 269 -20.65 27.24 -10.37
CA ASP A 269 -21.73 28.23 -10.44
C ASP A 269 -22.99 27.85 -11.22
N GLY A 270 -24.04 27.60 -10.42
CA GLY A 270 -25.38 28.15 -10.66
C GLY A 270 -26.37 27.24 -11.38
N GLN A 271 -27.38 26.78 -10.65
CA GLN A 271 -28.72 26.49 -11.21
C GLN A 271 -29.00 25.09 -11.79
N VAL A 272 -28.38 24.02 -11.27
CA VAL A 272 -28.94 22.65 -11.42
C VAL A 272 -28.68 21.87 -10.14
N GLY A 273 -29.74 21.33 -9.54
CA GLY A 273 -29.76 20.73 -8.21
C GLY A 273 -28.62 19.76 -7.87
N ILE A 274 -28.33 19.67 -6.58
CA ILE A 274 -27.21 18.96 -5.95
C ILE A 274 -27.17 17.44 -6.20
N GLY A 275 -28.12 16.90 -6.96
CA GLY A 275 -28.28 15.47 -7.22
C GLY A 275 -27.54 14.86 -8.42
N ALA A 276 -26.84 15.60 -9.29
CA ALA A 276 -26.44 15.05 -10.61
C ALA A 276 -25.00 15.33 -11.12
N ARG A 277 -24.04 15.68 -10.26
CA ARG A 277 -22.71 16.13 -10.72
C ARG A 277 -21.58 15.18 -10.29
N GLU A 278 -20.76 14.72 -11.24
CA GLU A 278 -19.65 13.77 -11.04
C GLU A 278 -18.29 14.44 -11.36
N GLY A 279 -17.27 14.24 -10.51
CA GLY A 279 -15.90 14.73 -10.77
C GLY A 279 -15.15 15.27 -9.54
N MET A 280 -14.03 15.94 -9.81
CA MET A 280 -13.16 16.56 -8.80
C MET A 280 -12.63 17.94 -9.21
N ARG A 281 -12.35 18.80 -8.24
CA ARG A 281 -11.79 20.13 -8.44
C ARG A 281 -10.72 20.46 -7.42
N PHE A 282 -9.62 21.00 -7.91
CA PHE A 282 -8.49 21.52 -7.13
C PHE A 282 -8.56 23.04 -7.15
N LEU A 283 -8.46 23.68 -5.98
CA LEU A 283 -8.41 25.12 -5.86
C LEU A 283 -6.96 25.63 -5.83
N PRO A 284 -6.72 26.93 -6.10
CA PRO A 284 -5.39 27.51 -6.08
C PRO A 284 -4.71 27.46 -4.70
N ASP A 285 -5.48 27.27 -3.63
CA ASP A 285 -5.00 27.14 -2.25
C ASP A 285 -4.63 25.68 -1.87
N GLY A 286 -4.77 24.74 -2.80
CA GLY A 286 -4.49 23.32 -2.59
C GLY A 286 -5.69 22.51 -2.11
N THR A 287 -6.86 23.12 -1.91
CA THR A 287 -8.08 22.41 -1.51
C THR A 287 -8.61 21.53 -2.64
N ILE A 288 -9.01 20.29 -2.33
CA ILE A 288 -9.61 19.36 -3.27
C ILE A 288 -11.07 19.13 -2.89
N PHE A 289 -11.98 19.40 -3.82
CA PHE A 289 -13.38 19.00 -3.75
C PHE A 289 -13.57 17.77 -4.62
N ALA A 290 -13.90 16.63 -4.03
CA ALA A 290 -14.20 15.39 -4.74
C ALA A 290 -15.44 14.75 -4.11
N ARG A 291 -16.40 14.28 -4.93
CA ARG A 291 -17.56 13.53 -4.41
C ARG A 291 -17.22 12.08 -4.06
N ASN A 292 -16.29 11.48 -4.79
CA ASN A 292 -15.78 10.15 -4.51
C ASN A 292 -14.25 10.14 -4.66
N LEU A 293 -13.57 9.46 -3.74
CA LEU A 293 -12.12 9.30 -3.73
C LEU A 293 -11.80 7.86 -3.35
N GLU A 294 -11.33 7.07 -4.32
CA GLU A 294 -10.88 5.69 -4.13
C GLU A 294 -9.34 5.62 -4.22
N LEU A 295 -8.71 4.98 -3.22
CA LEU A 295 -7.26 4.84 -3.12
C LEU A 295 -6.89 3.37 -3.01
N SER A 296 -5.96 2.89 -3.84
CA SER A 296 -5.60 1.46 -3.90
C SER A 296 -4.56 1.03 -2.85
N GLN A 297 -3.87 1.96 -2.19
CA GLN A 297 -2.76 1.64 -1.27
C GLN A 297 -2.76 2.43 0.04
N SER A 298 -2.55 3.76 0.01
CA SER A 298 -2.45 4.54 1.25
C SER A 298 -2.82 6.01 1.05
N LEU A 299 -3.37 6.61 2.12
CA LEU A 299 -3.54 8.05 2.28
C LEU A 299 -2.66 8.50 3.44
N SER A 300 -1.54 9.16 3.16
CA SER A 300 -0.70 9.78 4.18
C SER A 300 -1.07 11.25 4.31
N VAL A 301 -1.88 11.57 5.31
CA VAL A 301 -2.27 12.95 5.62
C VAL A 301 -2.04 13.21 7.09
N PRO A 302 -1.66 14.45 7.47
CA PRO A 302 -1.60 14.83 8.88
C PRO A 302 -2.95 14.69 9.59
N THR A 303 -4.08 14.84 8.89
CA THR A 303 -5.43 14.75 9.46
C THR A 303 -6.48 14.42 8.39
N LEU A 304 -7.46 13.56 8.72
CA LEU A 304 -8.59 13.19 7.85
C LEU A 304 -9.92 13.66 8.47
N LYS A 305 -10.77 14.39 7.73
CA LYS A 305 -12.06 14.95 8.20
C LYS A 305 -13.21 14.59 7.23
N TYR A 306 -14.29 13.99 7.75
CA TYR A 306 -15.34 13.27 7.00
C TYR A 306 -16.50 12.90 7.93
N ASN A 307 -17.66 12.46 7.40
CA ASN A 307 -18.93 12.28 8.15
C ASN A 307 -18.95 11.05 9.10
N SER A 308 -18.25 9.95 8.79
CA SER A 308 -18.02 8.89 9.78
C SER A 308 -16.74 8.10 9.54
N ILE A 309 -15.86 8.14 10.52
CA ILE A 309 -15.13 6.98 11.07
C ILE A 309 -15.16 7.21 12.57
N GLU A 310 -15.25 6.10 13.26
CA GLU A 310 -15.17 6.05 14.70
C GLU A 310 -13.70 5.85 15.10
N VAL A 311 -12.99 6.97 15.36
CA VAL A 311 -11.80 6.97 16.22
C VAL A 311 -12.23 7.54 17.57
N LEU A 312 -12.40 6.66 18.55
CA LEU A 312 -12.89 7.01 19.88
C LEU A 312 -11.76 7.65 20.70
N ALA A 313 -12.02 8.81 21.31
CA ALA A 313 -11.08 9.52 22.19
C ALA A 313 -10.91 8.82 23.56
N GLY A 314 -10.66 7.51 23.53
CA GLY A 314 -10.50 6.67 24.71
C GLY A 314 -11.75 6.55 25.59
N THR A 315 -12.90 7.10 25.18
CA THR A 315 -14.20 6.95 25.85
C THR A 315 -15.28 6.66 24.82
N ARG A 316 -16.09 5.63 25.07
CA ARG A 316 -17.22 5.24 24.22
C ARG A 316 -18.45 5.01 25.09
N TRP A 317 -19.58 5.50 24.61
CA TRP A 317 -20.88 5.38 25.28
C TRP A 317 -21.80 4.55 24.40
N ASP A 318 -22.06 3.31 24.81
CA ASP A 318 -23.04 2.46 24.15
C ASP A 318 -24.39 2.69 24.83
N SER A 319 -25.20 3.53 24.20
CA SER A 319 -26.47 4.04 24.72
C SER A 319 -27.59 3.88 23.70
N ALA A 320 -28.83 4.14 24.13
CA ALA A 320 -30.02 3.94 23.30
C ALA A 320 -30.22 5.03 22.22
N GLY A 321 -29.44 6.11 22.25
CA GLY A 321 -29.42 7.10 21.17
C GLY A 321 -28.01 7.62 20.96
N LYS A 322 -27.52 7.59 19.72
CA LYS A 322 -26.23 8.18 19.37
C LYS A 322 -26.38 9.06 18.14
N GLY A 323 -25.62 10.13 18.10
CA GLY A 323 -25.67 11.04 16.96
C GLY A 323 -24.41 11.87 16.87
N ARG A 324 -23.97 12.09 15.63
CA ARG A 324 -23.00 13.14 15.33
C ARG A 324 -23.78 14.40 14.99
N VAL A 325 -23.42 15.52 15.61
CA VAL A 325 -24.00 16.81 15.27
C VAL A 325 -23.39 17.29 13.95
N LYS A 326 -24.24 17.58 12.96
CA LYS A 326 -23.89 18.16 11.65
C LYS A 326 -23.69 19.66 11.75
N GLU A 327 -24.64 20.36 12.38
CA GLU A 327 -24.61 21.83 12.56
C GLU A 327 -25.43 22.26 13.78
N VAL A 328 -25.00 23.32 14.48
CA VAL A 328 -25.78 24.01 15.51
C VAL A 328 -26.52 25.19 14.86
N ILE A 329 -27.84 25.22 14.93
CA ILE A 329 -28.67 26.25 14.27
C ILE A 329 -28.87 27.48 15.15
N ALA A 330 -29.05 27.29 16.47
CA ALA A 330 -29.34 28.37 17.39
C ALA A 330 -28.76 28.10 18.78
N VAL A 331 -28.29 29.15 19.44
CA VAL A 331 -27.88 29.12 20.85
C VAL A 331 -28.51 30.32 21.54
N ASP A 332 -29.32 30.07 22.57
CA ASP A 332 -29.84 31.11 23.44
C ASP A 332 -29.06 31.10 24.76
N ALA A 333 -28.12 32.04 24.88
CA ALA A 333 -27.31 32.20 26.07
C ALA A 333 -28.13 32.63 27.31
N SER A 334 -29.29 33.26 27.13
CA SER A 334 -30.16 33.71 28.23
C SER A 334 -31.05 32.58 28.74
N ALA A 335 -31.57 31.74 27.84
CA ALA A 335 -32.37 30.57 28.19
C ALA A 335 -31.53 29.30 28.43
N HIS A 336 -30.22 29.36 28.16
CA HIS A 336 -29.29 28.22 28.22
C HIS A 336 -29.75 27.04 27.34
N THR A 337 -30.28 27.34 26.16
CA THR A 337 -30.74 26.34 25.18
C THR A 337 -29.91 26.37 23.90
N CYS A 338 -29.88 25.23 23.20
CA CYS A 338 -29.15 25.03 21.96
C CYS A 338 -29.97 24.15 21.02
N GLN A 339 -29.98 24.45 19.73
CA GLN A 339 -30.62 23.65 18.69
C GLN A 339 -29.59 23.15 17.70
N PHE A 340 -29.61 21.87 17.37
CA PHE A 340 -28.67 21.28 16.43
C PHE A 340 -29.30 20.22 15.53
N VAL A 341 -28.69 20.03 14.36
CA VAL A 341 -29.05 19.04 13.35
C VAL A 341 -28.13 17.83 13.46
N LEU A 342 -28.69 16.63 13.37
CA LEU A 342 -27.95 15.37 13.32
C LEU A 342 -27.41 15.10 11.90
N ASP A 343 -26.20 14.53 11.83
CA ASP A 343 -25.60 14.04 10.59
C ASP A 343 -26.19 12.66 10.26
N LEU A 344 -27.33 12.68 9.56
CA LEU A 344 -28.11 11.49 9.19
C LEU A 344 -27.95 11.19 7.69
N ASN A 345 -27.84 9.91 7.36
CA ASN A 345 -27.89 9.46 5.98
C ASN A 345 -29.32 9.54 5.42
N ASP A 346 -29.45 9.48 4.08
CA ASP A 346 -30.75 9.50 3.41
C ASP A 346 -31.67 8.37 3.94
N GLY A 347 -32.80 8.73 4.55
CA GLY A 347 -33.77 7.79 5.11
C GLY A 347 -33.46 7.30 6.54
N GLU A 348 -32.37 7.76 7.16
CA GLU A 348 -32.04 7.47 8.55
C GLU A 348 -32.80 8.42 9.49
N PRO A 349 -33.63 7.92 10.42
CA PRO A 349 -34.27 8.77 11.42
C PRO A 349 -33.31 9.07 12.58
N GLY A 350 -33.45 10.25 13.19
CA GLY A 350 -32.75 10.57 14.43
C GLY A 350 -33.19 9.68 15.59
N GLU A 351 -32.24 9.26 16.42
CA GLU A 351 -32.50 8.32 17.52
C GLU A 351 -32.86 9.01 18.84
N PHE A 352 -32.72 10.33 18.99
CA PHE A 352 -32.97 11.01 20.27
C PHE A 352 -34.45 11.21 20.58
N LEU A 353 -34.81 11.21 21.87
CA LEU A 353 -36.16 11.48 22.38
C LEU A 353 -36.14 12.63 23.40
N VAL A 354 -37.31 13.20 23.65
CA VAL A 354 -37.49 14.23 24.70
C VAL A 354 -37.09 13.65 26.06
N HIS A 355 -36.47 14.48 26.89
CA HIS A 355 -35.89 14.13 28.19
C HIS A 355 -34.61 13.28 28.16
N ASP A 356 -34.05 12.99 26.99
CA ASP A 356 -32.72 12.37 26.94
C ASP A 356 -31.66 13.28 27.56
N ILE A 357 -30.82 12.73 28.45
CA ILE A 357 -29.58 13.41 28.85
C ILE A 357 -28.51 13.03 27.85
N LEU A 358 -27.98 14.04 27.17
CA LEU A 358 -26.89 13.91 26.24
C LEU A 358 -25.59 14.30 26.91
N ARG A 359 -24.57 13.49 26.67
CA ARG A 359 -23.18 13.84 26.95
C ARG A 359 -22.35 13.74 25.70
N GLY A 360 -21.34 14.58 25.63
CA GLY A 360 -20.42 14.59 24.52
C GLY A 360 -19.14 15.34 24.86
N PHE A 361 -18.18 15.19 23.97
CA PHE A 361 -16.92 15.93 24.00
C PHE A 361 -16.82 16.72 22.71
N TRP A 362 -16.38 17.97 22.80
CA TRP A 362 -15.99 18.74 21.63
C TRP A 362 -14.66 19.43 21.89
N HIS A 363 -13.92 19.73 20.83
CA HIS A 363 -12.69 20.50 20.94
C HIS A 363 -13.02 22.00 20.81
N ASN A 364 -12.92 22.78 21.90
CA ASN A 364 -13.10 24.23 21.80
C ASN A 364 -11.89 24.82 21.08
N MET A 365 -12.12 25.41 19.90
CA MET A 365 -11.07 25.90 19.01
C MET A 365 -10.30 27.09 19.58
N ASP A 366 -10.89 27.84 20.52
CA ASP A 366 -10.22 28.94 21.22
C ASP A 366 -9.30 28.44 22.36
N GLY A 367 -9.35 27.14 22.68
CA GLY A 367 -8.55 26.49 23.73
C GLY A 367 -8.84 26.94 25.16
N SER A 368 -9.60 28.01 25.35
CA SER A 368 -9.77 28.72 26.63
C SER A 368 -10.61 27.95 27.64
N LYS A 369 -11.42 27.00 27.16
CA LYS A 369 -12.33 26.18 27.98
C LYS A 369 -12.01 24.69 27.93
N ASN A 370 -11.00 24.24 27.20
CA ASN A 370 -10.66 22.82 27.16
C ASN A 370 -10.05 22.38 28.50
N ALA A 371 -10.35 21.15 28.94
CA ALA A 371 -9.71 20.58 30.11
C ALA A 371 -8.18 20.43 29.88
N SER A 372 -7.38 20.74 30.89
CA SER A 372 -5.91 20.67 30.83
C SER A 372 -5.35 19.28 31.19
N ALA A 373 -6.16 18.43 31.82
CA ALA A 373 -5.81 17.08 32.23
C ALA A 373 -7.02 16.14 32.08
N ASN A 374 -6.76 14.84 31.99
CA ASN A 374 -7.80 13.82 32.08
C ASN A 374 -8.26 13.68 33.54
N ALA A 375 -9.56 13.72 33.81
CA ALA A 375 -10.13 13.38 35.11
C ALA A 375 -11.42 12.59 34.94
N ASP A 376 -11.72 11.73 35.91
CA ASP A 376 -12.96 10.96 35.97
C ASP A 376 -13.33 10.80 37.45
N ASP A 377 -14.46 11.39 37.85
CA ASP A 377 -14.96 11.35 39.22
C ASP A 377 -15.73 10.07 39.56
N ARG A 378 -15.84 9.15 38.59
CA ARG A 378 -16.59 7.89 38.68
C ARG A 378 -18.06 8.11 39.06
N ARG A 379 -18.62 9.28 38.77
CA ARG A 379 -20.05 9.66 38.92
C ARG A 379 -20.66 10.20 37.62
N GLY A 380 -19.87 10.23 36.55
CA GLY A 380 -20.30 10.62 35.23
C GLY A 380 -19.80 11.97 34.78
N ASN A 381 -18.98 12.63 35.59
CA ASN A 381 -18.25 13.80 35.18
C ASN A 381 -16.85 13.38 34.72
N ILE A 382 -16.72 13.14 33.41
CA ILE A 382 -15.45 12.76 32.77
C ILE A 382 -14.93 13.99 32.01
N SER A 383 -13.66 14.31 32.18
CA SER A 383 -12.95 15.33 31.40
C SER A 383 -11.75 14.72 30.68
N ARG A 384 -11.48 15.20 29.47
CA ARG A 384 -10.37 14.75 28.63
C ARG A 384 -9.51 15.92 28.22
N ALA A 385 -8.20 15.78 28.39
CA ALA A 385 -7.24 16.81 28.05
C ALA A 385 -7.40 17.23 26.57
N GLY A 386 -7.56 18.54 26.34
CA GLY A 386 -7.77 19.11 25.01
C GLY A 386 -9.24 19.15 24.55
N PHE A 387 -10.19 18.63 25.32
CA PHE A 387 -11.62 18.67 25.00
C PHE A 387 -12.42 19.37 26.10
N GLU A 388 -13.56 19.93 25.73
CA GLU A 388 -14.58 20.45 26.64
C GLU A 388 -15.77 19.48 26.68
N SER A 389 -16.35 19.32 27.87
CA SER A 389 -17.45 18.37 28.10
C SER A 389 -18.80 19.08 28.08
N ILE A 390 -19.77 18.49 27.41
CA ILE A 390 -21.16 18.98 27.40
C ILE A 390 -22.08 18.06 28.18
N TYR A 391 -22.95 18.67 28.97
CA TYR A 391 -24.07 18.01 29.62
C TYR A 391 -25.33 18.79 29.27
N CYS A 392 -26.22 18.17 28.52
CA CYS A 392 -27.47 18.81 28.12
C CYS A 392 -28.62 17.81 28.13
N ARG A 393 -29.85 18.32 28.20
CA ARG A 393 -31.08 17.54 28.22
C ARG A 393 -31.92 17.91 27.02
N VAL A 394 -32.41 16.93 26.28
CA VAL A 394 -33.34 17.13 25.16
C VAL A 394 -34.67 17.64 25.69
N ILE A 395 -35.15 18.74 25.13
CA ILE A 395 -36.44 19.36 25.46
C ILE A 395 -37.42 19.34 24.29
N ALA A 396 -36.94 19.18 23.05
CA ALA A 396 -37.77 18.96 21.85
C ALA A 396 -36.98 18.19 20.77
N VAL A 397 -37.69 17.37 19.99
CA VAL A 397 -37.16 16.66 18.82
C VAL A 397 -38.16 16.85 17.68
N ASP A 398 -37.68 17.43 16.58
CA ASP A 398 -38.50 17.84 15.44
C ASP A 398 -37.87 17.37 14.13
N ASN A 399 -38.66 17.39 13.06
CA ASN A 399 -38.13 17.19 11.70
C ASN A 399 -37.45 18.46 11.21
N VAL A 400 -36.42 18.29 10.38
CA VAL A 400 -35.73 19.41 9.73
C VAL A 400 -35.52 19.15 8.28
N VAL A 401 -35.63 20.21 7.50
CA VAL A 401 -35.47 20.18 6.06
C VAL A 401 -34.10 20.74 5.72
N GLU A 402 -33.30 19.90 5.09
CA GLU A 402 -32.07 20.31 4.43
C GLU A 402 -32.45 20.83 3.04
N ARG A 403 -32.40 22.16 2.89
CA ARG A 403 -32.63 22.82 1.61
C ARG A 403 -31.32 23.36 1.10
N THR A 404 -31.01 23.04 -0.16
CA THR A 404 -29.91 23.72 -0.83
C THR A 404 -30.41 24.68 -1.91
N GLU A 405 -30.21 25.96 -1.66
CA GLU A 405 -30.43 27.02 -2.65
C GLU A 405 -29.10 27.71 -2.92
N ASN A 406 -28.74 27.89 -4.20
CA ASN A 406 -27.52 28.61 -4.61
C ASN A 406 -26.23 28.12 -3.93
N ASP A 407 -26.02 26.80 -3.86
CA ASP A 407 -24.87 26.15 -3.22
C ASP A 407 -24.73 26.45 -1.71
N THR A 408 -25.78 27.01 -1.07
CA THR A 408 -25.88 27.20 0.38
C THR A 408 -26.88 26.22 0.96
N VAL A 409 -26.39 25.33 1.83
CA VAL A 409 -27.25 24.43 2.60
C VAL A 409 -27.83 25.21 3.77
N SER A 410 -29.14 25.15 3.93
CA SER A 410 -29.88 25.73 5.06
C SER A 410 -30.74 24.65 5.70
N TYR A 411 -30.88 24.74 7.02
CA TYR A 411 -31.71 23.83 7.80
C TYR A 411 -32.93 24.58 8.32
N ILE A 412 -34.11 24.15 7.89
CA ILE A 412 -35.39 24.80 8.20
C ILE A 412 -36.20 23.81 9.04
N ALA A 413 -36.67 24.24 10.22
CA ALA A 413 -37.57 23.43 11.03
C ALA A 413 -38.85 23.15 10.22
N GLN A 414 -39.30 21.89 10.22
CA GLN A 414 -40.54 21.51 9.54
C GLN A 414 -41.76 21.84 10.44
N ASP A 415 -41.98 23.13 10.68
CA ASP A 415 -43.08 23.64 11.52
C ASP A 415 -44.32 24.02 10.68
N ALA A 416 -45.29 24.68 11.31
CA ALA A 416 -46.53 25.10 10.65
C ALA A 416 -46.34 26.17 9.57
N ASP A 417 -45.22 26.90 9.61
CA ASP A 417 -44.89 27.98 8.68
C ASP A 417 -43.99 27.50 7.52
N TYR A 418 -43.61 26.21 7.50
CA TYR A 418 -42.80 25.59 6.45
C TYR A 418 -43.53 25.48 5.10
N ILE A 419 -42.88 25.94 4.03
CA ILE A 419 -43.36 25.84 2.64
C ILE A 419 -42.47 24.86 1.85
N PRO A 420 -43.01 23.72 1.36
CA PRO A 420 -42.24 22.71 0.62
C PRO A 420 -41.67 23.21 -0.72
N HIS A 421 -40.44 22.81 -1.03
CA HIS A 421 -39.75 23.03 -2.30
C HIS A 421 -39.32 21.68 -2.94
N PRO A 422 -39.24 21.55 -4.28
CA PRO A 422 -38.95 20.28 -4.95
C PRO A 422 -37.62 19.60 -4.61
N ASP A 423 -36.62 20.37 -4.17
CA ASP A 423 -35.27 19.88 -3.84
C ASP A 423 -35.06 19.64 -2.33
N ASP A 424 -36.13 19.70 -1.53
CA ASP A 424 -36.05 19.58 -0.09
C ASP A 424 -35.80 18.14 0.36
N LYS A 425 -34.76 17.96 1.18
CA LYS A 425 -34.47 16.69 1.84
C LYS A 425 -34.96 16.75 3.29
N VAL A 426 -35.94 15.94 3.63
CA VAL A 426 -36.48 15.87 4.99
C VAL A 426 -35.64 14.90 5.83
N LEU A 427 -35.04 15.42 6.90
CA LEU A 427 -34.37 14.65 7.95
C LEU A 427 -35.39 14.41 9.09
N THR A 428 -35.91 13.19 9.16
CA THR A 428 -36.91 12.82 10.17
C THR A 428 -36.27 12.74 11.55
N ALA A 429 -36.85 13.43 12.55
CA ALA A 429 -36.28 13.60 13.89
C ALA A 429 -34.82 14.13 13.90
N GLY A 430 -34.45 14.89 12.87
CA GLY A 430 -33.09 15.38 12.68
C GLY A 430 -32.75 16.65 13.47
N LEU A 431 -33.73 17.38 13.99
CA LEU A 431 -33.55 18.60 14.79
C LEU A 431 -33.79 18.33 16.25
N VAL A 432 -32.79 18.65 17.07
CA VAL A 432 -32.83 18.41 18.52
C VAL A 432 -32.60 19.73 19.24
N THR A 433 -33.56 20.09 20.10
CA THR A 433 -33.42 21.22 21.02
C THR A 433 -33.02 20.70 22.38
N VAL A 434 -31.95 21.25 22.95
CA VAL A 434 -31.42 20.86 24.26
C VAL A 434 -31.30 22.04 25.21
N GLN A 435 -31.40 21.76 26.51
CA GLN A 435 -31.12 22.67 27.61
C GLN A 435 -29.82 22.26 28.31
N ALA A 436 -28.92 23.21 28.57
CA ALA A 436 -27.66 22.95 29.27
C ALA A 436 -27.90 22.59 30.74
N ARG A 437 -27.09 21.67 31.29
CA ARG A 437 -27.07 21.35 32.72
C ARG A 437 -26.65 22.58 33.52
N GLN A 438 -27.35 22.84 34.62
CA GLN A 438 -26.84 23.74 35.66
C GLN A 438 -26.04 22.92 36.68
N PHE A 439 -24.84 23.37 37.01
CA PHE A 439 -24.00 22.79 38.06
C PHE A 439 -24.34 23.38 39.43
N SER A 440 -23.87 22.72 40.49
CA SER A 440 -24.13 23.10 41.88
C SER A 440 -23.54 24.46 42.26
N ASP A 441 -22.52 24.94 41.55
CA ASP A 441 -21.92 26.28 41.70
C ASP A 441 -22.72 27.39 40.99
N GLY A 442 -23.84 27.04 40.36
CA GLY A 442 -24.71 27.96 39.62
C GLY A 442 -24.25 28.23 38.19
N SER A 443 -23.10 27.68 37.77
CA SER A 443 -22.64 27.73 36.37
C SER A 443 -23.46 26.78 35.49
N TYR A 444 -23.47 27.02 34.19
CA TYR A 444 -24.13 26.15 33.22
C TYR A 444 -23.08 25.44 32.37
N SER A 445 -23.42 24.22 31.94
CA SER A 445 -22.68 23.53 30.89
C SER A 445 -22.53 24.49 29.71
N PRO A 446 -21.32 24.62 29.17
CA PRO A 446 -21.08 25.49 28.03
C PRO A 446 -21.96 25.07 26.85
N SER A 447 -22.35 26.05 26.04
CA SER A 447 -22.96 25.77 24.74
C SER A 447 -21.86 25.50 23.71
N PRO A 448 -22.06 24.52 22.81
CA PRO A 448 -21.11 24.25 21.73
C PRO A 448 -21.05 25.44 20.76
N GLN A 449 -19.90 25.63 20.12
CA GLN A 449 -19.75 26.60 19.03
C GLN A 449 -20.38 26.06 17.74
N GLN A 450 -20.78 26.98 16.85
CA GLN A 450 -21.54 26.67 15.64
C GLN A 450 -20.84 25.68 14.68
N TRP A 451 -19.51 25.56 14.76
CA TRP A 451 -18.69 24.71 13.88
C TRP A 451 -17.94 23.59 14.62
N ALA A 452 -18.33 23.27 15.86
CA ALA A 452 -17.68 22.20 16.61
C ALA A 452 -18.15 20.81 16.14
N VAL A 453 -17.19 19.91 15.85
CA VAL A 453 -17.51 18.49 15.64
C VAL A 453 -17.86 17.90 16.99
N LEU A 454 -19.16 17.72 17.25
CA LEU A 454 -19.69 17.22 18.51
C LEU A 454 -20.32 15.84 18.28
N SER A 455 -19.87 14.85 19.03
CA SER A 455 -20.53 13.55 19.13
C SER A 455 -21.26 13.48 20.46
N VAL A 456 -22.54 13.14 20.42
CA VAL A 456 -23.39 13.04 21.61
C VAL A 456 -24.00 11.65 21.72
N SER A 457 -24.16 11.23 22.96
CA SER A 457 -24.79 9.97 23.31
C SER A 457 -25.87 10.23 24.37
N GLY A 458 -27.06 9.68 24.12
CA GLY A 458 -28.26 9.80 24.92
C GLY A 458 -28.56 8.48 25.61
N PHE A 459 -28.47 8.49 26.94
CA PHE A 459 -28.50 7.28 27.78
C PHE A 459 -29.51 7.37 28.92
N PHE A 460 -30.51 8.22 28.76
CA PHE A 460 -31.48 8.53 29.79
C PHE A 460 -32.79 8.92 29.11
N GLY A 461 -33.93 8.72 29.78
CA GLY A 461 -35.18 9.45 29.52
C GLY A 461 -36.04 9.28 30.76
N THR A 462 -36.50 10.37 31.38
CA THR A 462 -37.26 10.31 32.65
C THR A 462 -38.52 9.43 32.54
N ASP A 463 -39.11 9.46 31.36
CA ASP A 463 -40.32 8.80 30.89
C ASP A 463 -40.03 7.54 30.06
N HIS A 464 -38.75 7.23 29.83
CA HIS A 464 -38.27 6.11 29.01
C HIS A 464 -37.30 5.20 29.80
N PRO A 465 -37.80 4.38 30.76
CA PRO A 465 -36.98 3.50 31.59
C PRO A 465 -36.07 2.56 30.78
N GLU A 466 -36.50 2.16 29.58
CA GLU A 466 -35.74 1.31 28.66
C GLU A 466 -34.44 1.95 28.16
N ARG A 467 -34.32 3.28 28.24
CA ARG A 467 -33.14 4.05 27.81
C ARG A 467 -32.20 4.41 28.95
N GLN A 468 -32.59 4.14 30.20
CA GLN A 468 -31.78 4.36 31.41
C GLN A 468 -30.71 3.29 31.64
N LYS A 469 -30.34 2.56 30.57
CA LYS A 469 -29.34 1.49 30.57
C LYS A 469 -28.30 1.74 29.50
N PHE A 470 -27.03 1.71 29.87
CA PHE A 470 -25.93 1.97 28.94
C PHE A 470 -24.61 1.37 29.44
N PHE A 471 -23.66 1.26 28.53
CA PHE A 471 -22.27 0.93 28.84
C PHE A 471 -21.37 2.14 28.61
N VAL A 472 -20.42 2.32 29.52
CA VAL A 472 -19.31 3.27 29.39
C VAL A 472 -18.04 2.47 29.25
N TYR A 473 -17.30 2.74 28.18
CA TYR A 473 -15.95 2.23 28.00
C TYR A 473 -15.00 3.41 28.15
N THR A 474 -13.96 3.22 28.95
CA THR A 474 -12.85 4.15 29.07
C THR A 474 -11.54 3.42 28.79
N THR A 475 -10.42 4.14 28.83
CA THR A 475 -9.07 3.55 28.77
C THR A 475 -8.73 2.65 29.96
N SER A 476 -9.48 2.75 31.07
CA SER A 476 -9.13 2.12 32.35
C SER A 476 -10.20 1.15 32.86
N TYR A 477 -11.45 1.31 32.44
CA TYR A 477 -12.55 0.43 32.85
C TYR A 477 -13.70 0.43 31.83
N THR A 478 -14.52 -0.62 31.90
CA THR A 478 -15.85 -0.71 31.30
C THR A 478 -16.88 -0.82 32.41
N ALA A 479 -17.98 -0.07 32.36
CA ALA A 479 -19.03 -0.11 33.37
C ALA A 479 -20.43 -0.13 32.74
N ARG A 480 -21.34 -0.93 33.30
CA ARG A 480 -22.75 -1.00 32.97
C ARG A 480 -23.55 -0.27 34.04
N PHE A 481 -24.45 0.59 33.59
CA PHE A 481 -25.39 1.29 34.47
C PHE A 481 -26.83 1.00 34.07
N GLU A 482 -27.71 0.95 35.06
CA GLU A 482 -29.16 0.82 34.89
C GLU A 482 -29.90 1.72 35.87
N GLY A 483 -31.06 2.26 35.46
CA GLY A 483 -31.89 3.12 36.30
C GLY A 483 -31.26 4.49 36.58
N VAL A 484 -30.27 4.90 35.79
CA VAL A 484 -29.70 6.25 35.89
C VAL A 484 -30.79 7.24 35.50
N ASN A 485 -31.24 8.04 36.47
CA ASN A 485 -32.31 9.00 36.25
C ASN A 485 -32.03 10.46 36.64
N THR A 486 -30.79 10.73 37.03
CA THR A 486 -30.29 12.06 37.33
C THR A 486 -29.05 12.37 36.48
N TRP A 487 -28.45 13.53 36.68
CA TRP A 487 -27.26 13.96 35.92
C TRP A 487 -25.99 13.19 36.27
N GLU A 488 -25.95 12.56 37.44
CA GLU A 488 -24.83 11.77 37.94
C GLU A 488 -25.34 10.35 38.14
N TRP A 489 -24.51 9.36 37.84
CA TRP A 489 -24.89 8.01 38.20
C TRP A 489 -24.67 7.81 39.70
N GLU A 490 -25.72 7.35 40.37
CA GLU A 490 -25.72 7.12 41.81
C GLU A 490 -25.24 5.69 42.12
N GLU A 491 -24.85 5.44 43.37
CA GLU A 491 -24.33 4.13 43.82
C GLU A 491 -25.30 2.97 43.53
N HIS A 492 -26.61 3.24 43.46
CA HIS A 492 -27.63 2.23 43.18
C HIS A 492 -27.70 1.82 41.68
N THR A 493 -27.18 2.66 40.79
CA THR A 493 -27.29 2.53 39.33
C THR A 493 -26.17 1.70 38.70
N PHE A 494 -25.05 1.51 39.41
CA PHE A 494 -23.94 0.68 38.96
C PHE A 494 -24.34 -0.81 39.00
N MET A 495 -24.29 -1.46 37.84
CA MET A 495 -24.68 -2.88 37.68
C MET A 495 -23.48 -3.81 37.51
N GLY A 496 -22.28 -3.27 37.30
CA GLY A 496 -21.07 -4.07 37.11
C GLY A 496 -20.10 -3.44 36.14
N GLY A 497 -18.87 -3.95 36.12
CA GLY A 497 -17.81 -3.42 35.28
C GLY A 497 -16.56 -4.31 35.28
N TRP A 498 -15.60 -3.96 34.42
CA TRP A 498 -14.31 -4.61 34.26
C TRP A 498 -13.19 -3.57 34.18
N GLY A 499 -12.03 -3.81 34.79
CA GLY A 499 -10.87 -2.92 34.78
C GLY A 499 -10.67 -2.27 36.15
N ASP A 500 -10.16 -1.04 36.20
CA ASP A 500 -10.00 -0.27 37.44
C ASP A 500 -11.36 0.19 37.98
N LEU A 501 -11.83 -0.51 39.03
CA LEU A 501 -13.12 -0.27 39.67
C LEU A 501 -13.01 0.61 40.93
N THR A 502 -11.85 1.20 41.19
CA THR A 502 -11.62 2.06 42.35
C THR A 502 -12.61 3.22 42.38
N GLY A 503 -13.32 3.36 43.51
CA GLY A 503 -14.30 4.43 43.73
C GLY A 503 -15.72 4.12 43.20
N PHE A 504 -15.94 2.97 42.53
CA PHE A 504 -17.29 2.48 42.30
C PHE A 504 -17.87 1.84 43.56
N VAL A 505 -19.18 1.95 43.70
CA VAL A 505 -19.93 1.40 44.82
C VAL A 505 -21.10 0.60 44.28
N MET A 506 -21.33 -0.59 44.85
CA MET A 506 -22.52 -1.38 44.60
C MET A 506 -23.36 -1.46 45.87
N LEU A 507 -24.62 -1.10 45.76
CA LEU A 507 -25.61 -1.28 46.82
C LEU A 507 -26.26 -2.66 46.69
N ARG A 508 -26.29 -3.40 47.80
CA ARG A 508 -27.07 -4.64 47.95
C ARG A 508 -28.19 -4.38 48.94
N VAL A 509 -29.42 -4.54 48.49
CA VAL A 509 -30.60 -4.60 49.36
C VAL A 509 -30.80 -6.07 49.73
N ASP A 510 -30.81 -6.38 51.03
CA ASP A 510 -31.15 -7.72 51.50
C ASP A 510 -32.68 -7.94 51.53
N ASP A 511 -33.11 -9.16 51.80
CA ASP A 511 -34.53 -9.56 51.80
C ASP A 511 -35.37 -8.82 52.87
N ASN A 512 -34.70 -8.16 53.84
CA ASN A 512 -35.33 -7.35 54.89
C ASN A 512 -35.36 -5.85 54.53
N GLY A 513 -34.90 -5.48 53.33
CA GLY A 513 -34.85 -4.09 52.88
C GLY A 513 -33.66 -3.29 53.43
N VAL A 514 -32.68 -3.93 54.07
CA VAL A 514 -31.48 -3.26 54.56
C VAL A 514 -30.50 -3.07 53.41
N VAL A 515 -30.07 -1.82 53.21
CA VAL A 515 -29.13 -1.43 52.16
C VAL A 515 -27.70 -1.54 52.68
N SER A 516 -26.92 -2.46 52.13
CA SER A 516 -25.49 -2.61 52.38
C SER A 516 -24.67 -2.01 51.23
N ARG A 517 -23.64 -1.23 51.57
CA ARG A 517 -22.78 -0.48 50.64
C ARG A 517 -21.44 -1.21 50.49
N LYS A 518 -21.09 -1.65 49.28
CA LYS A 518 -19.77 -2.23 48.97
C LYS A 518 -19.00 -1.30 48.04
N GLU A 519 -17.93 -0.70 48.55
CA GLU A 519 -16.98 0.08 47.78
C GLU A 519 -15.86 -0.82 47.23
N PHE A 520 -15.44 -0.55 45.99
CA PHE A 520 -14.39 -1.30 45.29
C PHE A 520 -13.10 -0.48 45.23
N ASP A 521 -11.98 -1.20 45.30
CA ASP A 521 -10.61 -0.66 45.20
C ASP A 521 -9.77 -1.64 44.36
N GLY A 522 -9.08 -1.13 43.33
CA GLY A 522 -8.24 -1.91 42.42
C GLY A 522 -8.90 -2.42 41.13
N GLU A 523 -8.13 -3.23 40.38
CA GLU A 523 -8.56 -3.81 39.11
C GLU A 523 -9.33 -5.13 39.30
N GLY A 524 -10.46 -5.29 38.61
CA GLY A 524 -11.25 -6.52 38.71
C GLY A 524 -12.47 -6.57 37.80
N PHE A 525 -13.30 -7.58 38.00
CA PHE A 525 -14.58 -7.76 37.32
C PHE A 525 -15.70 -7.92 38.37
N VAL A 526 -16.74 -7.11 38.26
CA VAL A 526 -17.90 -7.11 39.15
C VAL A 526 -19.18 -7.12 38.33
N THR A 527 -20.19 -7.85 38.77
CA THR A 527 -21.51 -7.91 38.12
C THR A 527 -22.61 -8.09 39.15
N LYS A 528 -23.69 -7.33 39.03
CA LYS A 528 -24.88 -7.38 39.89
C LYS A 528 -25.80 -8.48 39.36
N ASN A 529 -26.20 -9.41 40.23
CA ASN A 529 -27.16 -10.48 39.91
C ASN A 529 -26.77 -11.35 38.70
N ALA A 530 -25.52 -11.80 38.63
CA ALA A 530 -25.11 -12.76 37.60
C ALA A 530 -25.76 -14.13 37.82
N HIS A 531 -26.67 -14.51 36.93
CA HIS A 531 -27.11 -15.89 36.76
C HIS A 531 -26.17 -16.58 35.78
N ILE A 532 -25.18 -17.28 36.30
CA ILE A 532 -24.21 -18.03 35.49
C ILE A 532 -24.83 -19.41 35.19
N TYR A 533 -25.23 -19.67 33.94
CA TYR A 533 -25.66 -20.99 33.46
C TYR A 533 -24.61 -21.60 32.54
N GLY A 534 -24.11 -22.78 32.90
CA GLY A 534 -23.09 -23.54 32.16
C GLY A 534 -22.28 -24.44 33.10
N ILE A 535 -21.59 -25.44 32.55
CA ILE A 535 -20.54 -26.17 33.29
C ILE A 535 -19.31 -25.27 33.27
N LEU A 536 -19.17 -24.43 34.31
CA LEU A 536 -17.90 -23.77 34.61
C LEU A 536 -17.05 -24.71 35.47
N ASP A 537 -15.83 -24.99 35.03
CA ASP A 537 -14.77 -25.43 35.93
C ASP A 537 -14.37 -24.21 36.77
N GLN A 538 -14.65 -24.23 38.07
CA GLN A 538 -14.79 -23.01 38.89
C GLN A 538 -13.45 -22.52 39.48
N PHE A 539 -13.19 -21.21 39.34
CA PHE A 539 -12.22 -20.43 40.14
C PHE A 539 -12.73 -20.24 41.60
N THR A 540 -11.80 -20.31 42.56
CA THR A 540 -11.80 -19.92 44.00
C THR A 540 -13.08 -20.07 44.86
N ARG A 541 -12.95 -20.85 45.95
CA ARG A 541 -14.02 -21.46 46.76
C ARG A 541 -14.54 -20.52 47.87
N PHE A 542 -15.85 -20.34 47.98
CA PHE A 542 -16.51 -19.45 48.97
C PHE A 542 -17.04 -20.14 50.24
N SER A 543 -16.71 -21.41 50.49
CA SER A 543 -17.12 -22.09 51.72
C SER A 543 -16.09 -23.14 52.16
N ASP A 544 -16.05 -23.42 53.46
CA ASP A 544 -15.30 -24.55 54.02
C ASP A 544 -15.79 -25.84 53.33
N ARG A 545 -14.86 -26.64 52.84
CA ARG A 545 -15.14 -27.83 52.02
C ARG A 545 -14.67 -29.07 52.75
N ILE A 546 -15.45 -30.14 52.65
CA ILE A 546 -15.01 -31.48 53.05
C ILE A 546 -14.43 -32.17 51.82
N ASP A 547 -13.13 -32.47 51.85
CA ASP A 547 -12.46 -33.36 50.91
C ASP A 547 -12.64 -34.81 51.37
N ILE A 548 -13.19 -35.63 50.49
CA ILE A 548 -13.38 -37.06 50.75
C ILE A 548 -12.34 -37.84 49.95
N ARG A 549 -11.54 -38.64 50.65
CA ARG A 549 -10.54 -39.52 50.05
C ARG A 549 -10.93 -40.95 50.33
N LEU A 550 -11.25 -41.67 49.27
CA LEU A 550 -11.53 -43.09 49.34
C LEU A 550 -10.22 -43.86 49.19
N SER A 551 -10.04 -44.90 50.00
CA SER A 551 -8.89 -45.81 49.87
C SER A 551 -8.83 -46.47 48.49
N ARG A 552 -9.97 -46.55 47.79
CA ARG A 552 -10.05 -46.85 46.36
C ARG A 552 -10.80 -45.72 45.64
N PRO A 553 -10.15 -45.03 44.68
CA PRO A 553 -10.74 -43.85 44.03
C PRO A 553 -11.98 -44.13 43.16
N ASP A 554 -12.19 -45.38 42.74
CA ASP A 554 -13.32 -45.78 41.88
C ASP A 554 -14.63 -46.00 42.65
N GLY A 555 -14.58 -45.97 43.99
CA GLY A 555 -15.76 -46.07 44.85
C GLY A 555 -16.48 -47.42 44.76
N THR A 556 -15.77 -48.47 44.32
CA THR A 556 -16.33 -49.82 44.20
C THR A 556 -15.86 -50.72 45.34
N ILE A 557 -16.77 -51.53 45.88
CA ILE A 557 -16.47 -52.53 46.91
C ILE A 557 -16.93 -53.90 46.41
N ALA A 558 -16.06 -54.91 46.44
CA ALA A 558 -16.44 -56.29 46.16
C ALA A 558 -16.91 -57.01 47.43
N GLU A 559 -17.51 -58.18 47.27
CA GLU A 559 -18.03 -58.96 48.39
C GLU A 559 -16.92 -59.26 49.42
N ASP A 560 -17.24 -59.14 50.71
CA ASP A 560 -16.33 -59.25 51.86
C ASP A 560 -15.17 -58.22 51.94
N GLU A 561 -15.16 -57.21 51.07
CA GLU A 561 -14.22 -56.10 51.18
C GLU A 561 -14.80 -54.92 51.99
N HIS A 562 -13.88 -54.10 52.50
CA HIS A 562 -14.19 -52.83 53.13
C HIS A 562 -13.39 -51.71 52.47
N LEU A 563 -13.98 -50.53 52.44
CA LEU A 563 -13.39 -49.33 51.87
C LEU A 563 -13.40 -48.24 52.92
N ARG A 564 -12.24 -47.62 53.09
CA ARG A 564 -12.08 -46.51 54.03
C ARG A 564 -12.29 -45.19 53.31
N ALA A 565 -13.11 -44.32 53.89
CA ALA A 565 -13.30 -42.94 53.45
C ALA A 565 -12.74 -41.99 54.52
N ASP A 566 -11.73 -41.21 54.15
CA ASP A 566 -11.20 -40.14 54.98
C ASP A 566 -11.87 -38.81 54.59
N PHE A 567 -12.33 -38.07 55.59
CA PHE A 567 -13.01 -36.79 55.48
C PHE A 567 -12.11 -35.69 56.03
N VAL A 568 -11.60 -34.81 55.16
CA VAL A 568 -10.69 -33.72 55.50
C VAL A 568 -11.41 -32.40 55.29
N LEU A 569 -11.69 -31.67 56.38
CA LEU A 569 -12.27 -30.35 56.28
C LEU A 569 -11.18 -29.32 55.96
N GLN A 570 -11.45 -28.45 54.99
CA GLN A 570 -10.57 -27.36 54.58
C GLN A 570 -11.31 -26.03 54.62
N ASP A 571 -10.63 -24.95 54.96
CA ASP A 571 -11.18 -23.60 54.85
C ASP A 571 -11.20 -23.10 53.41
N VAL A 572 -11.75 -21.90 53.21
CA VAL A 572 -11.81 -21.20 51.92
C VAL A 572 -10.43 -20.95 51.28
N GLU A 573 -9.35 -20.99 52.06
CA GLU A 573 -7.96 -20.82 51.60
C GLU A 573 -7.27 -22.18 51.34
N GLY A 574 -7.92 -23.30 51.64
CA GLY A 574 -7.42 -24.66 51.43
C GLY A 574 -6.60 -25.23 52.59
N SER A 575 -6.56 -24.55 53.74
CA SER A 575 -5.89 -25.06 54.95
C SER A 575 -6.76 -26.10 55.66
N ILE A 576 -6.14 -27.17 56.15
CA ILE A 576 -6.87 -28.23 56.88
C ILE A 576 -7.37 -27.69 58.23
N ILE A 577 -8.67 -27.74 58.46
CA ILE A 577 -9.31 -27.37 59.72
C ILE A 577 -9.48 -28.63 60.58
N SER A 578 -8.92 -28.64 61.78
CA SER A 578 -8.87 -29.83 62.65
C SER A 578 -9.77 -29.77 63.90
N GLY A 579 -10.58 -28.74 64.10
CA GLY A 579 -11.44 -28.62 65.29
C GLY A 579 -12.64 -27.68 65.13
N GLY A 580 -13.63 -27.81 66.02
CA GLY A 580 -14.82 -26.95 66.11
C GLY A 580 -16.03 -27.38 65.28
N TYR A 581 -15.92 -28.50 64.53
CA TYR A 581 -16.99 -29.04 63.70
C TYR A 581 -17.37 -30.46 64.13
N LYS A 582 -18.67 -30.77 64.10
CA LYS A 582 -19.26 -32.10 64.31
C LYS A 582 -19.63 -32.72 62.97
N LEU A 583 -18.98 -33.83 62.61
CA LEU A 583 -19.28 -34.58 61.38
C LEU A 583 -20.45 -35.55 61.62
N THR A 584 -21.31 -35.71 60.62
CA THR A 584 -22.42 -36.68 60.60
C THR A 584 -22.49 -37.32 59.23
N ILE A 585 -23.09 -38.50 59.13
CA ILE A 585 -23.26 -39.20 57.84
C ILE A 585 -24.66 -39.75 57.69
N THR A 586 -25.17 -39.71 56.47
CA THR A 586 -26.44 -40.31 56.07
C THR A 586 -26.29 -41.07 54.76
N ARG A 587 -26.99 -42.20 54.63
CA ARG A 587 -27.09 -43.04 53.45
C ARG A 587 -28.43 -42.81 52.75
N GLN A 588 -28.37 -42.73 51.42
CA GLN A 588 -29.51 -42.63 50.51
C GLN A 588 -29.31 -43.58 49.32
N SER A 589 -30.09 -44.65 49.28
CA SER A 589 -30.11 -45.68 48.25
C SER A 589 -31.41 -45.73 47.45
N GLY A 590 -32.44 -45.02 47.92
CA GLY A 590 -33.76 -44.98 47.31
C GLY A 590 -34.76 -45.99 47.91
N ASP A 591 -34.36 -46.74 48.94
CA ASP A 591 -35.24 -47.50 49.82
C ASP A 591 -35.30 -46.82 51.19
N ASP A 592 -36.32 -45.98 51.38
CA ASP A 592 -36.49 -45.13 52.58
C ASP A 592 -36.51 -45.94 53.88
N VAL A 593 -37.00 -47.19 53.85
CA VAL A 593 -37.09 -48.03 55.04
C VAL A 593 -35.70 -48.58 55.40
N ALA A 594 -34.98 -49.10 54.41
CA ALA A 594 -33.62 -49.62 54.61
C ALA A 594 -32.63 -48.50 54.98
N ASP A 595 -32.73 -47.34 54.33
CA ASP A 595 -31.89 -46.17 54.62
C ASP A 595 -32.16 -45.60 56.00
N LYS A 596 -33.43 -45.48 56.40
CA LYS A 596 -33.76 -45.07 57.76
C LYS A 596 -33.15 -46.01 58.80
N ALA A 597 -33.26 -47.31 58.60
CA ALA A 597 -32.68 -48.29 59.52
C ALA A 597 -31.15 -48.16 59.64
N TRP A 598 -30.44 -47.98 58.52
CA TRP A 598 -28.99 -47.80 58.54
C TRP A 598 -28.56 -46.46 59.15
N ASN A 599 -29.28 -45.37 58.83
CA ASN A 599 -29.02 -44.04 59.37
C ASN A 599 -29.24 -43.99 60.89
N ASP A 600 -30.30 -44.61 61.39
CA ASP A 600 -30.57 -44.70 62.82
C ASP A 600 -29.46 -45.50 63.54
N VAL A 601 -28.93 -46.57 62.92
CA VAL A 601 -27.80 -47.35 63.44
C VAL A 601 -26.52 -46.51 63.51
N MET A 602 -26.21 -45.73 62.47
CA MET A 602 -25.02 -44.87 62.47
C MET A 602 -25.13 -43.71 63.47
N ALA A 603 -26.31 -43.11 63.61
CA ALA A 603 -26.57 -42.08 64.61
C ALA A 603 -26.46 -42.62 66.04
N ALA A 604 -26.90 -43.86 66.28
CA ALA A 604 -26.76 -44.53 67.58
C ALA A 604 -25.31 -44.94 67.87
N LYS A 605 -24.54 -45.37 66.85
CA LYS A 605 -23.14 -45.77 66.98
C LYS A 605 -22.20 -44.58 67.22
N TYR A 606 -22.54 -43.41 66.67
CA TYR A 606 -21.73 -42.19 66.77
C TYR A 606 -22.57 -40.96 67.22
N PRO A 607 -23.04 -40.93 68.48
CA PRO A 607 -23.98 -39.90 68.96
C PRO A 607 -23.37 -38.48 68.99
N ASP A 608 -22.05 -38.40 69.21
CA ASP A 608 -21.31 -37.13 69.26
C ASP A 608 -20.75 -36.70 67.90
N GLY A 609 -21.05 -37.46 66.84
CA GLY A 609 -20.57 -37.25 65.49
C GLY A 609 -19.60 -38.34 65.04
N ILE A 610 -19.46 -38.51 63.73
CA ILE A 610 -18.57 -39.51 63.15
C ILE A 610 -17.11 -39.03 63.16
N PRO A 611 -16.15 -39.96 63.19
CA PRO A 611 -14.73 -39.63 63.01
C PRO A 611 -14.42 -39.09 61.61
N SER A 612 -13.27 -38.43 61.46
CA SER A 612 -12.73 -37.96 60.17
C SER A 612 -12.28 -39.08 59.23
N ALA A 613 -12.48 -40.35 59.61
CA ALA A 613 -12.26 -41.52 58.77
C ALA A 613 -13.27 -42.61 59.13
N LEU A 614 -13.97 -43.17 58.16
CA LEU A 614 -14.97 -44.22 58.36
C LEU A 614 -14.75 -45.40 57.41
N GLU A 615 -14.99 -46.61 57.87
CA GLU A 615 -14.94 -47.83 57.05
C GLU A 615 -16.35 -48.27 56.66
N PHE A 616 -16.52 -48.57 55.37
CA PHE A 616 -17.74 -49.09 54.79
C PHE A 616 -17.52 -50.51 54.35
N PHE A 617 -18.41 -51.40 54.76
CA PHE A 617 -18.40 -52.80 54.38
C PHE A 617 -19.33 -53.03 53.20
N PHE A 618 -19.11 -54.11 52.45
CA PHE A 618 -19.99 -54.50 51.34
C PHE A 618 -21.47 -54.59 51.74
N THR A 619 -21.77 -55.00 52.98
CA THR A 619 -23.13 -55.08 53.53
C THR A 619 -23.75 -53.71 53.83
N ASP A 620 -22.94 -52.67 54.01
CA ASP A 620 -23.44 -51.30 54.19
C ASP A 620 -23.99 -50.73 52.87
N ILE A 621 -23.56 -51.28 51.73
CA ILE A 621 -23.94 -50.84 50.39
C ILE A 621 -25.06 -51.73 49.84
N PRO A 622 -26.22 -51.16 49.51
CA PRO A 622 -27.30 -51.87 48.82
C PRO A 622 -26.90 -52.38 47.44
N GLU A 623 -27.62 -53.37 46.89
CA GLU A 623 -27.26 -54.02 45.62
C GLU A 623 -27.10 -53.06 44.44
N ASN A 624 -27.89 -51.99 44.41
CA ASN A 624 -27.85 -50.97 43.36
C ASN A 624 -26.88 -49.81 43.66
N GLY A 625 -26.13 -49.88 44.76
CA GLY A 625 -25.28 -48.79 45.27
C GLY A 625 -26.04 -47.79 46.14
N ALA A 626 -25.31 -46.92 46.83
CA ALA A 626 -25.89 -45.85 47.63
C ALA A 626 -25.02 -44.59 47.62
N LEU A 627 -25.68 -43.43 47.71
CA LEU A 627 -25.06 -42.15 47.99
C LEU A 627 -24.91 -41.99 49.50
N TYR A 628 -23.70 -41.64 49.95
CA TYR A 628 -23.44 -41.28 51.32
C TYR A 628 -23.13 -39.79 51.41
N ILE A 629 -23.83 -39.10 52.29
CA ILE A 629 -23.71 -37.66 52.51
C ILE A 629 -23.12 -37.44 53.88
N VAL A 630 -21.96 -36.80 53.93
CA VAL A 630 -21.26 -36.40 55.14
C VAL A 630 -21.43 -34.90 55.34
N ALA A 631 -21.86 -34.49 56.52
CA ALA A 631 -22.07 -33.09 56.88
C ALA A 631 -21.27 -32.71 58.12
N ALA A 632 -20.48 -31.64 58.04
CA ALA A 632 -19.78 -31.00 59.15
C ALA A 632 -20.58 -29.78 59.61
N SER A 633 -21.06 -29.80 60.84
CA SER A 633 -21.82 -28.69 61.43
C SER A 633 -21.07 -28.07 62.60
N ARG A 634 -21.09 -26.74 62.71
CA ARG A 634 -20.63 -26.02 63.91
C ARG A 634 -21.70 -25.06 64.39
N ASP A 635 -21.91 -25.00 65.70
CA ASP A 635 -22.80 -24.03 66.31
C ASP A 635 -22.00 -22.79 66.71
N VAL A 636 -22.41 -21.64 66.21
CA VAL A 636 -21.80 -20.34 66.53
C VAL A 636 -22.81 -19.54 67.35
N GLN A 637 -22.45 -19.26 68.60
CA GLN A 637 -23.24 -18.42 69.49
C GLN A 637 -23.01 -16.95 69.14
N THR A 638 -24.09 -16.23 68.88
CA THR A 638 -24.12 -14.76 68.89
C THR A 638 -24.87 -14.29 70.13
N ASP A 639 -24.80 -13.00 70.46
CA ASP A 639 -25.32 -12.44 71.71
C ASP A 639 -26.83 -12.66 71.96
N SER A 640 -27.60 -13.15 70.96
CA SER A 640 -29.04 -13.45 71.12
C SER A 640 -29.57 -14.73 70.43
N SER A 641 -28.77 -15.47 69.66
CA SER A 641 -29.16 -16.78 69.10
C SER A 641 -27.95 -17.67 68.77
N THR A 642 -28.16 -18.99 68.73
CA THR A 642 -27.18 -19.95 68.19
C THR A 642 -27.49 -20.20 66.73
N GLU A 643 -26.54 -19.96 65.84
CA GLU A 643 -26.64 -20.30 64.42
C GLU A 643 -25.74 -21.48 64.09
N THR A 644 -26.31 -22.52 63.48
CA THR A 644 -25.56 -23.70 63.05
C THR A 644 -25.12 -23.53 61.60
N TYR A 645 -23.81 -23.60 61.37
CA TYR A 645 -23.20 -23.58 60.04
C TYR A 645 -22.86 -25.01 59.63
N THR A 646 -23.48 -25.50 58.57
CA THR A 646 -23.26 -26.85 58.05
C THR A 646 -22.67 -26.80 56.65
N THR A 647 -21.55 -27.49 56.44
CA THR A 647 -21.02 -27.82 55.11
C THR A 647 -21.12 -29.32 54.90
N SER A 648 -21.40 -29.76 53.68
CA SER A 648 -21.57 -31.18 53.37
C SER A 648 -20.90 -31.57 52.07
N ALA A 649 -20.40 -32.80 52.04
CA ALA A 649 -19.90 -33.45 50.84
C ALA A 649 -20.49 -34.85 50.75
N SER A 650 -20.59 -35.38 49.53
CA SER A 650 -21.15 -36.69 49.30
C SER A 650 -20.28 -37.52 48.37
N PHE A 651 -20.35 -38.83 48.52
CA PHE A 651 -19.68 -39.78 47.67
C PHE A 651 -20.57 -41.00 47.46
N VAL A 652 -20.43 -41.64 46.31
CA VAL A 652 -21.20 -42.82 45.96
C VAL A 652 -20.31 -44.03 46.16
N LEU A 653 -20.87 -45.05 46.80
CA LEU A 653 -20.26 -46.37 46.79
C LEU A 653 -21.18 -47.33 46.03
N THR A 654 -20.56 -48.12 45.17
CA THR A 654 -21.23 -49.13 44.35
C THR A 654 -20.56 -50.48 44.52
N ARG A 655 -21.28 -51.54 44.17
CA ARG A 655 -20.68 -52.87 44.10
C ARG A 655 -20.03 -53.04 42.73
N ALA A 656 -18.79 -53.51 42.69
CA ALA A 656 -18.05 -53.67 41.44
C ALA A 656 -18.69 -54.79 40.58
N TYR A 657 -19.25 -54.45 39.41
CA TYR A 657 -19.63 -55.43 38.39
C TYR A 657 -19.21 -54.94 36.99
N ALA A 658 -18.30 -55.65 36.33
CA ALA A 658 -17.97 -55.45 34.91
C ALA A 658 -18.53 -56.62 34.10
N GLN A 659 -19.11 -56.39 32.91
CA GLN A 659 -19.53 -57.47 32.01
C GLN A 659 -18.33 -58.16 31.34
N GLU A 660 -17.55 -58.87 32.13
CA GLU A 660 -16.71 -60.00 31.75
C GLU A 660 -17.44 -61.25 32.26
N VAL A 661 -17.40 -62.40 31.58
CA VAL A 661 -17.77 -63.66 32.28
C VAL A 661 -16.62 -63.98 33.22
N PHE A 662 -16.66 -63.32 34.38
CA PHE A 662 -15.84 -63.60 35.53
C PHE A 662 -16.20 -65.00 35.99
N LEU A 663 -15.26 -65.93 35.88
CA LEU A 663 -15.36 -67.19 36.62
C LEU A 663 -14.73 -66.98 38.00
N GLY A 664 -15.26 -66.00 38.76
CA GLY A 664 -15.01 -65.78 40.19
C GLY A 664 -13.55 -65.79 40.67
N GLU A 665 -13.37 -65.94 41.98
CA GLU A 665 -12.10 -66.39 42.56
C GLU A 665 -11.81 -67.82 42.11
N TRP A 666 -10.52 -68.21 42.14
CA TRP A 666 -10.15 -69.58 41.82
C TRP A 666 -10.79 -70.54 42.82
N ASP A 667 -11.70 -71.39 42.34
CA ASP A 667 -12.35 -72.42 43.15
C ASP A 667 -11.67 -73.77 42.88
N PRO A 668 -11.04 -74.39 43.89
CA PRO A 668 -10.41 -75.69 43.73
C PRO A 668 -11.38 -76.80 43.27
N ALA A 669 -12.69 -76.66 43.46
CA ALA A 669 -13.67 -77.67 43.04
C ALA A 669 -14.11 -77.57 41.57
N MET A 670 -13.78 -76.47 40.87
CA MET A 670 -14.28 -76.20 39.52
C MET A 670 -13.21 -76.48 38.46
N ASN A 671 -13.56 -77.28 37.44
CA ASN A 671 -12.65 -77.55 36.30
C ASN A 671 -12.80 -76.46 35.24
N TYR A 672 -11.69 -75.78 34.93
CA TYR A 672 -11.68 -74.67 33.98
C TYR A 672 -11.14 -75.13 32.62
N GLU A 673 -11.94 -74.99 31.57
CA GLU A 673 -11.58 -75.37 30.19
C GLU A 673 -11.36 -74.15 29.29
N ARG A 674 -10.37 -74.24 28.39
CA ARG A 674 -10.03 -73.16 27.45
C ARG A 674 -10.98 -73.18 26.25
N SER A 675 -11.90 -72.21 26.18
CA SER A 675 -12.84 -72.07 25.05
C SER A 675 -12.31 -71.18 23.92
N SER A 676 -12.80 -71.36 22.69
CA SER A 676 -12.14 -70.90 21.45
C SER A 676 -12.32 -69.42 21.08
N ARG A 677 -12.93 -68.58 21.94
CA ARG A 677 -13.02 -67.13 21.68
C ARG A 677 -13.02 -66.23 22.91
N THR A 678 -12.78 -66.76 24.11
CA THR A 678 -12.70 -65.98 25.36
C THR A 678 -11.72 -66.69 26.29
N TYR A 679 -10.61 -66.04 26.64
CA TYR A 679 -9.63 -66.60 27.58
C TYR A 679 -10.22 -66.50 28.99
N PRO A 680 -10.47 -67.61 29.72
CA PRO A 680 -10.95 -67.53 31.09
C PRO A 680 -9.90 -66.84 31.95
N THR A 681 -10.27 -65.75 32.61
CA THR A 681 -9.40 -65.07 33.58
C THR A 681 -9.92 -65.27 34.99
N VAL A 682 -9.00 -65.47 35.93
CA VAL A 682 -9.29 -65.60 37.35
C VAL A 682 -8.44 -64.58 38.11
N THR A 683 -9.01 -63.99 39.15
CA THR A 683 -8.25 -63.14 40.07
C THR A 683 -7.84 -64.00 41.24
N TYR A 684 -6.53 -64.02 41.53
CA TYR A 684 -6.00 -64.77 42.64
C TYR A 684 -4.75 -64.09 43.19
N GLY A 685 -4.68 -63.91 44.51
CA GLY A 685 -3.55 -63.27 45.20
C GLY A 685 -3.35 -61.78 44.89
N GLY A 686 -4.40 -61.06 44.45
CA GLY A 686 -4.33 -59.64 44.07
C GLY A 686 -3.81 -59.38 42.66
N CYS A 687 -3.57 -60.42 41.87
CA CYS A 687 -3.17 -60.35 40.47
C CYS A 687 -4.21 -61.04 39.58
N LYS A 688 -4.35 -60.59 38.32
CA LYS A 688 -5.24 -61.22 37.35
C LYS A 688 -4.46 -62.20 36.47
N TRP A 689 -4.95 -63.43 36.43
CA TRP A 689 -4.36 -64.55 35.73
C TRP A 689 -5.29 -65.02 34.61
N TYR A 690 -4.73 -65.51 33.51
CA TYR A 690 -5.50 -66.12 32.43
C TYR A 690 -5.05 -67.55 32.18
N LEU A 691 -6.02 -68.40 31.84
CA LEU A 691 -5.80 -69.82 31.63
C LEU A 691 -5.24 -70.09 30.23
N VAL A 692 -4.08 -70.74 30.15
CA VAL A 692 -3.38 -71.01 28.88
C VAL A 692 -3.65 -72.44 28.38
N SER A 693 -3.91 -73.39 29.27
CA SER A 693 -4.40 -74.75 28.96
C SER A 693 -5.33 -75.26 30.06
N PRO A 694 -6.22 -76.23 29.82
CA PRO A 694 -7.14 -76.73 30.84
C PRO A 694 -6.41 -77.09 32.14
N SER A 695 -6.95 -76.66 33.27
CA SER A 695 -6.38 -76.87 34.61
C SER A 695 -7.39 -77.59 35.50
N SER A 696 -6.88 -78.40 36.45
CA SER A 696 -7.67 -79.12 37.46
C SER A 696 -7.21 -78.75 38.88
N VAL A 697 -7.99 -79.18 39.87
CA VAL A 697 -7.90 -78.98 41.33
C VAL A 697 -6.49 -78.81 41.96
N ALA A 698 -5.42 -79.35 41.37
CA ALA A 698 -4.07 -79.33 41.95
C ALA A 698 -3.15 -78.21 41.42
N ASP A 699 -3.53 -77.47 40.37
CA ASP A 699 -2.66 -76.47 39.71
C ASP A 699 -3.21 -75.04 39.86
N GLU A 700 -2.95 -74.43 41.02
CA GLU A 700 -3.36 -73.07 41.41
C GLU A 700 -2.67 -71.97 40.55
N PRO A 701 -3.29 -70.79 40.35
CA PRO A 701 -2.67 -69.67 39.63
C PRO A 701 -1.55 -69.01 40.45
N HIS A 702 -0.30 -69.15 40.02
CA HIS A 702 0.85 -68.50 40.64
C HIS A 702 1.96 -68.21 39.60
N PRO A 703 2.95 -67.34 39.89
CA PRO A 703 3.95 -66.90 38.90
C PRO A 703 4.83 -68.02 38.30
N LEU A 704 4.90 -69.17 38.96
CA LEU A 704 5.69 -70.34 38.53
C LEU A 704 4.81 -71.45 37.93
N SER A 705 3.50 -71.20 37.78
CA SER A 705 2.54 -72.16 37.22
C SER A 705 2.74 -72.27 35.71
N SER A 706 2.63 -73.49 35.17
CA SER A 706 2.81 -73.73 33.73
C SER A 706 1.49 -73.73 32.93
N VAL A 707 0.35 -73.72 33.64
CA VAL A 707 -1.02 -73.73 33.08
C VAL A 707 -1.69 -72.35 33.14
N TRP A 708 -1.26 -71.49 34.07
CA TRP A 708 -1.78 -70.14 34.28
C TRP A 708 -0.70 -69.09 33.99
N HIS A 709 -1.05 -68.04 33.25
CA HIS A 709 -0.14 -66.91 32.98
C HIS A 709 -0.71 -65.62 33.56
N MET A 710 0.15 -64.75 34.06
CA MET A 710 -0.26 -63.46 34.61
C MET A 710 -0.58 -62.48 33.48
N VAL A 711 -1.70 -61.78 33.59
CA VAL A 711 -2.08 -60.70 32.65
C VAL A 711 -1.56 -59.36 33.16
N TYR A 712 -1.86 -59.03 34.42
CA TYR A 712 -1.40 -57.82 35.10
C TYR A 712 -1.54 -57.96 36.62
N GLY A 713 -0.76 -57.18 37.36
CA GLY A 713 -0.76 -57.14 38.82
C GLY A 713 0.13 -56.00 39.33
N LEU A 714 -0.10 -55.56 40.58
CA LEU A 714 0.72 -54.56 41.25
C LEU A 714 2.14 -55.10 41.41
N GLN A 715 3.08 -54.51 40.69
CA GLN A 715 4.51 -54.76 40.90
C GLN A 715 5.14 -53.47 41.39
N ASP A 716 5.33 -53.40 42.71
CA ASP A 716 5.93 -52.23 43.34
C ASP A 716 7.34 -52.57 43.81
N LEU A 717 8.29 -51.75 43.38
CA LEU A 717 9.61 -51.71 43.98
C LEU A 717 9.56 -50.74 45.16
N GLU A 718 9.33 -51.29 46.36
CA GLU A 718 9.36 -50.52 47.60
C GLU A 718 10.81 -50.35 48.05
N ILE A 719 11.22 -49.10 48.27
CA ILE A 719 12.59 -48.80 48.69
C ILE A 719 12.55 -48.21 50.10
N ARG A 720 13.29 -48.85 51.02
CA ARG A 720 13.30 -48.49 52.43
C ARG A 720 14.64 -47.90 52.85
N PHE A 721 14.58 -46.87 53.67
CA PHE A 721 15.76 -46.22 54.23
C PHE A 721 15.95 -46.63 55.68
N TYR A 722 17.21 -46.83 56.07
CA TYR A 722 17.59 -47.14 57.45
C TYR A 722 18.75 -46.24 57.87
N ASN A 723 18.80 -45.86 59.15
CA ASN A 723 19.96 -45.16 59.70
C ASN A 723 21.11 -46.15 59.98
N GLU A 724 22.27 -45.64 60.41
CA GLU A 724 23.44 -46.51 60.69
C GLU A 724 23.22 -47.55 61.80
N SER A 725 22.22 -47.32 62.67
CA SER A 725 21.84 -48.26 63.73
C SER A 725 20.78 -49.27 63.27
N GLY A 726 20.44 -49.31 61.98
CA GLY A 726 19.47 -50.23 61.38
C GLY A 726 18.00 -49.87 61.58
N GLN A 727 17.70 -48.66 62.05
CA GLN A 727 16.32 -48.20 62.28
C GLN A 727 15.75 -47.55 61.03
N ARG A 728 14.51 -47.92 60.66
CA ARG A 728 13.84 -47.42 59.44
C ARG A 728 13.56 -45.92 59.54
N ILE A 729 13.96 -45.17 58.53
CA ILE A 729 13.68 -43.74 58.37
C ILE A 729 12.42 -43.62 57.50
N THR A 730 11.36 -43.06 58.07
CA THR A 730 10.05 -42.93 57.42
C THR A 730 9.69 -41.49 57.05
N SER A 731 10.44 -40.49 57.55
CA SER A 731 10.33 -39.09 57.12
C SER A 731 11.62 -38.30 57.38
N ALA A 732 11.95 -37.36 56.50
CA ALA A 732 13.13 -36.50 56.63
C ALA A 732 13.04 -35.54 57.83
N SER A 733 11.82 -35.13 58.21
CA SER A 733 11.55 -34.23 59.34
C SER A 733 11.86 -34.84 60.71
N ALA A 734 11.83 -36.17 60.83
CA ALA A 734 12.10 -36.85 62.09
C ALA A 734 13.59 -36.96 62.42
N TYR A 735 14.47 -36.74 61.44
CA TYR A 735 15.91 -36.96 61.58
C TYR A 735 16.72 -35.85 60.88
N PRO A 736 16.56 -34.57 61.29
CA PRO A 736 17.26 -33.46 60.66
C PRO A 736 18.78 -33.54 60.91
N GLY A 737 19.56 -33.67 59.82
CA GLY A 737 21.03 -33.62 59.86
C GLY A 737 21.76 -34.96 59.91
N TYR A 738 21.07 -36.10 59.78
CA TYR A 738 21.73 -37.39 59.60
C TYR A 738 22.20 -37.53 58.16
N VAL A 739 23.50 -37.79 57.97
CA VAL A 739 24.08 -37.83 56.63
C VAL A 739 24.58 -39.22 56.21
N ASN A 740 24.49 -40.21 57.10
CA ASN A 740 24.81 -41.58 56.76
C ASN A 740 23.57 -42.49 56.84
N ILE A 741 23.13 -43.02 55.69
CA ILE A 741 21.92 -43.86 55.58
C ILE A 741 22.16 -45.09 54.71
N TYR A 742 21.40 -46.15 54.97
CA TYR A 742 21.35 -47.38 54.19
C TYR A 742 20.04 -47.46 53.39
N LEU A 743 20.15 -47.88 52.14
CA LEU A 743 19.06 -48.07 51.21
C LEU A 743 18.88 -49.57 50.96
N ASP A 744 17.69 -50.10 51.28
CA ASP A 744 17.35 -51.51 51.10
C ASP A 744 16.07 -51.66 50.24
N PRO A 745 16.21 -52.09 48.98
CA PRO A 745 15.09 -52.24 48.06
C PRO A 745 14.41 -53.62 48.20
N HIS A 746 13.07 -53.63 48.13
CA HIS A 746 12.22 -54.81 48.14
C HIS A 746 11.28 -54.82 46.92
N LEU A 747 11.17 -55.95 46.23
CA LEU A 747 10.24 -56.15 45.12
C LEU A 747 9.03 -56.97 45.57
N LEU A 748 7.85 -56.34 45.45
CA LEU A 748 6.57 -56.94 45.77
C LEU A 748 5.79 -57.25 44.48
N CYS A 749 5.17 -58.41 44.41
CA CYS A 749 4.22 -58.78 43.36
C CYS A 749 2.88 -59.11 44.04
N GLY A 750 1.94 -58.16 43.99
CA GLY A 750 0.78 -58.16 44.88
C GLY A 750 1.23 -58.08 46.35
N ASN A 751 0.72 -58.97 47.20
CA ASN A 751 1.06 -59.02 48.63
C ASN A 751 2.29 -59.90 48.95
N TYR A 752 2.95 -60.46 47.93
CA TYR A 752 4.08 -61.36 48.13
C TYR A 752 5.40 -60.62 47.93
N ASP A 753 6.26 -60.68 48.96
CA ASP A 753 7.65 -60.24 48.86
C ASP A 753 8.48 -61.35 48.21
N ILE A 754 8.96 -61.06 47.00
CA ILE A 754 9.80 -61.99 46.24
C ILE A 754 11.28 -61.60 46.25
N THR A 755 11.65 -60.56 47.02
CA THR A 755 13.00 -59.99 47.12
C THR A 755 14.03 -61.05 47.48
N ASP A 756 13.72 -61.94 48.41
CA ASP A 756 14.64 -62.98 48.90
C ASP A 756 14.88 -64.11 47.88
N SER A 757 14.07 -64.16 46.81
CA SER A 757 14.26 -65.09 45.70
C SER A 757 15.16 -64.51 44.58
N LEU A 758 15.57 -63.23 44.70
CA LEU A 758 16.46 -62.53 43.77
C LEU A 758 17.90 -62.54 44.31
N LYS A 759 18.89 -62.59 43.43
CA LYS A 759 20.31 -62.58 43.83
C LYS A 759 20.86 -61.16 43.79
N ASP A 760 21.88 -60.85 44.57
CA ASP A 760 22.49 -59.50 44.62
C ASP A 760 22.89 -58.96 43.23
N LYS A 761 23.33 -59.85 42.33
CA LYS A 761 23.71 -59.49 40.94
C LYS A 761 22.53 -59.00 40.06
N ASP A 762 21.30 -59.23 40.51
CA ASP A 762 20.08 -58.86 39.76
C ASP A 762 19.68 -57.39 40.06
N TRP A 763 20.42 -56.73 40.97
CA TRP A 763 20.23 -55.35 41.40
C TRP A 763 21.33 -54.41 40.88
N SER A 764 20.98 -53.15 40.59
CA SER A 764 21.92 -52.09 40.18
C SER A 764 21.44 -50.70 40.60
N TRP A 765 22.37 -49.74 40.73
CA TRP A 765 22.05 -48.34 41.07
C TRP A 765 23.00 -47.32 40.42
N GLU A 766 22.52 -46.10 40.20
CA GLU A 766 23.30 -44.94 39.71
C GLU A 766 22.78 -43.60 40.27
N ARG A 767 23.57 -42.52 40.23
CA ARG A 767 23.15 -41.18 40.70
C ARG A 767 22.53 -40.36 39.56
N TYR A 768 21.43 -39.66 39.83
CA TYR A 768 20.70 -38.83 38.86
C TYR A 768 21.02 -37.34 39.03
N ILE A 769 21.52 -36.69 37.96
CA ILE A 769 22.00 -35.29 37.98
C ILE A 769 21.05 -34.27 37.35
N GLY A 770 19.83 -34.68 36.95
CA GLY A 770 18.69 -33.82 36.62
C GLY A 770 18.77 -33.04 35.30
N ASN A 771 17.90 -33.37 34.35
CA ASN A 771 17.44 -32.39 33.35
C ASN A 771 16.09 -32.83 32.72
N TYR A 772 15.00 -32.15 33.08
CA TYR A 772 13.74 -32.13 32.32
C TYR A 772 13.11 -30.74 32.49
N GLY A 773 13.15 -29.91 31.44
CA GLY A 773 12.21 -28.81 31.27
C GLY A 773 12.68 -27.36 31.48
N GLU A 774 13.84 -26.95 30.94
CA GLU A 774 14.11 -25.53 30.63
C GLU A 774 14.57 -25.36 29.17
N ALA A 775 14.29 -24.19 28.61
CA ALA A 775 14.68 -23.76 27.27
C ALA A 775 16.19 -23.95 27.00
N VAL A 776 16.56 -24.05 25.72
CA VAL A 776 17.93 -24.17 25.20
C VAL A 776 18.95 -23.43 26.09
N ASP A 777 19.82 -24.19 26.76
CA ASP A 777 20.91 -23.63 27.58
C ASP A 777 21.86 -22.85 26.66
N SER A 778 21.75 -21.53 26.70
CA SER A 778 22.53 -20.60 25.87
C SER A 778 23.85 -20.20 26.51
N ARG A 779 24.26 -20.85 27.61
CA ARG A 779 25.55 -20.60 28.26
C ARG A 779 26.68 -21.25 27.46
N THR A 780 27.83 -20.61 27.48
CA THR A 780 28.97 -21.01 26.65
C THR A 780 29.57 -22.33 27.14
N PRO A 781 30.22 -23.13 26.26
CA PRO A 781 30.85 -24.39 26.67
C PRO A 781 31.87 -24.26 27.82
N ALA A 782 32.46 -23.07 28.02
CA ALA A 782 33.35 -22.78 29.14
C ALA A 782 32.63 -22.66 30.49
N GLU A 783 31.36 -22.25 30.51
CA GLU A 783 30.52 -22.19 31.71
C GLU A 783 29.94 -23.56 32.06
N GLN A 784 29.77 -24.45 31.09
CA GLN A 784 29.39 -25.85 31.33
C GLN A 784 30.57 -26.69 31.85
N GLN A 785 31.81 -26.25 31.59
CA GLN A 785 33.03 -26.96 31.99
C GLN A 785 33.49 -26.65 33.43
N SER A 786 32.91 -25.67 34.13
CA SER A 786 33.16 -25.46 35.56
C SER A 786 32.52 -26.53 36.47
N ASP A 787 31.56 -27.29 35.95
CA ASP A 787 30.94 -28.40 36.69
C ASP A 787 31.75 -29.71 36.61
N LEU A 788 32.75 -29.79 35.72
CA LEU A 788 33.66 -30.94 35.61
C LEU A 788 34.89 -30.83 36.54
N GLY A 789 34.80 -30.01 37.58
CA GLY A 789 35.92 -29.52 38.35
C GLY A 789 36.17 -30.15 39.73
N TRP A 790 35.51 -31.23 40.16
CA TRP A 790 35.88 -31.88 41.45
C TRP A 790 35.82 -33.42 41.40
N VAL A 791 36.97 -33.98 41.07
CA VAL A 791 37.34 -35.39 41.18
C VAL A 791 37.62 -35.71 42.66
N LYS A 792 36.66 -36.34 43.36
CA LYS A 792 36.77 -37.13 44.63
C LYS A 792 35.54 -36.95 45.56
N ALA A 793 34.33 -37.23 45.06
CA ALA A 793 33.33 -37.88 45.92
C ALA A 793 33.54 -39.39 45.75
N HIS A 794 33.42 -40.16 46.83
CA HIS A 794 33.70 -41.60 46.86
C HIS A 794 32.65 -42.39 46.09
N TRP A 795 32.69 -42.35 44.75
CA TRP A 795 31.81 -43.17 43.92
C TRP A 795 32.28 -44.62 43.96
N PRO A 796 31.48 -45.58 44.48
CA PRO A 796 31.90 -46.97 44.47
C PRO A 796 31.89 -47.49 43.03
N SER A 797 33.05 -47.78 42.46
CA SER A 797 33.19 -48.31 41.11
C SER A 797 32.79 -49.78 40.94
N SER A 798 32.39 -50.45 42.03
CA SER A 798 31.52 -51.64 42.04
C SER A 798 31.41 -52.13 43.49
N VAL A 799 30.21 -52.08 44.08
CA VAL A 799 29.89 -52.95 45.23
C VAL A 799 28.69 -53.80 44.81
N PRO A 800 28.77 -55.14 44.83
CA PRO A 800 27.75 -56.02 44.27
C PRO A 800 26.79 -56.51 45.37
N THR A 801 26.29 -55.60 46.20
CA THR A 801 25.43 -55.96 47.36
C THR A 801 24.11 -55.24 47.25
N ARG A 802 22.97 -55.87 47.53
CA ARG A 802 21.64 -55.25 47.46
C ARG A 802 21.48 -53.95 48.27
N ILE A 803 22.27 -53.75 49.33
CA ILE A 803 22.16 -52.60 50.24
C ILE A 803 23.21 -51.53 49.91
N LEU A 804 22.77 -50.29 49.67
CA LEU A 804 23.63 -49.13 49.41
C LEU A 804 23.83 -48.28 50.67
N ARG A 805 25.06 -47.86 50.98
CA ARG A 805 25.37 -46.89 52.06
C ARG A 805 25.74 -45.54 51.46
N ILE A 806 25.05 -44.48 51.87
CA ILE A 806 25.33 -43.08 51.49
C ILE A 806 25.89 -42.37 52.72
N THR A 807 26.96 -41.59 52.57
CA THR A 807 27.61 -40.83 53.67
C THR A 807 27.79 -39.34 53.35
N ASN A 808 28.13 -38.55 54.38
CA ASN A 808 28.44 -37.12 54.27
C ASN A 808 29.55 -36.79 53.24
N ALA A 809 30.49 -37.72 53.04
CA ALA A 809 31.57 -37.58 52.05
C ALA A 809 31.10 -37.83 50.60
N ASP A 810 29.89 -38.37 50.42
CA ASP A 810 29.28 -38.62 49.11
C ASP A 810 28.44 -37.42 48.61
N LEU A 811 28.34 -36.35 49.41
CA LEU A 811 27.64 -35.10 49.09
C LEU A 811 28.63 -33.95 48.73
N PRO A 812 28.30 -33.06 47.75
CA PRO A 812 29.22 -32.04 47.26
C PRO A 812 29.40 -30.81 48.18
N PRO A 813 30.53 -30.06 48.09
CA PRO A 813 31.01 -29.18 49.18
C PRO A 813 30.39 -27.77 49.28
N THR A 814 29.67 -27.28 48.26
CA THR A 814 29.10 -25.91 48.24
C THR A 814 27.66 -25.82 48.75
N TRP A 815 27.10 -26.90 49.29
CA TRP A 815 25.75 -26.95 49.86
C TRP A 815 25.68 -26.37 51.28
N GLY A 816 26.30 -25.21 51.48
CA GLY A 816 26.26 -24.46 52.72
C GLY A 816 24.87 -23.90 53.01
N SER A 817 24.28 -24.36 54.11
CA SER A 817 23.17 -23.72 54.86
C SER A 817 21.76 -23.64 54.26
N SER A 818 21.48 -24.18 53.06
CA SER A 818 20.10 -24.39 52.61
C SER A 818 19.97 -25.77 51.96
N GLY A 819 19.46 -26.74 52.72
CA GLY A 819 19.41 -28.15 52.33
C GLY A 819 18.62 -28.35 51.03
N LYS A 820 19.22 -29.05 50.06
CA LYS A 820 18.52 -29.64 48.92
C LYS A 820 19.01 -31.07 48.67
N VAL A 821 18.13 -31.85 48.03
CA VAL A 821 18.03 -33.31 47.92
C VAL A 821 18.96 -33.90 46.84
N ALA A 822 19.51 -35.09 47.06
CA ALA A 822 20.28 -35.88 46.09
C ALA A 822 19.44 -37.05 45.54
N ASN A 823 19.39 -37.22 44.22
CA ASN A 823 18.57 -38.26 43.56
C ASN A 823 19.41 -39.45 43.07
N PHE A 824 18.89 -40.66 43.24
CA PHE A 824 19.47 -41.93 42.79
C PHE A 824 18.43 -42.73 41.99
N ILE A 825 18.88 -43.56 41.05
CA ILE A 825 18.05 -44.51 40.32
C ILE A 825 18.44 -45.91 40.77
N VAL A 826 17.47 -46.68 41.26
CA VAL A 826 17.64 -48.08 41.65
C VAL A 826 16.86 -48.95 40.69
N THR A 827 17.49 -50.01 40.19
CA THR A 827 16.89 -50.90 39.20
C THR A 827 17.08 -52.36 39.56
N VAL A 828 16.01 -53.14 39.45
CA VAL A 828 15.99 -54.60 39.59
C VAL A 828 15.58 -55.26 38.28
N ASN A 829 16.24 -56.36 37.93
CA ASN A 829 15.88 -57.18 36.78
C ASN A 829 15.41 -58.57 37.25
N TYR A 830 14.19 -58.97 36.88
CA TYR A 830 13.67 -60.31 37.14
C TYR A 830 13.24 -60.97 35.83
N GLY A 831 14.03 -61.95 35.37
CA GLY A 831 13.89 -62.48 34.00
C GLY A 831 14.14 -61.38 32.97
N ASP A 832 13.20 -61.20 32.03
CA ASP A 832 13.22 -60.12 31.03
C ASP A 832 12.59 -58.81 31.54
N LEU A 833 12.04 -58.80 32.75
CA LEU A 833 11.36 -57.66 33.32
C LEU A 833 12.35 -56.76 34.07
N LYS A 834 12.37 -55.47 33.73
CA LYS A 834 13.24 -54.46 34.34
C LYS A 834 12.39 -53.40 35.03
N ILE A 835 12.52 -53.28 36.35
CA ILE A 835 11.77 -52.31 37.17
C ILE A 835 12.77 -51.32 37.75
N THR A 836 12.55 -50.03 37.47
CA THR A 836 13.43 -48.93 37.86
C THR A 836 12.64 -47.92 38.68
N ASN A 837 13.20 -47.47 39.81
CA ASN A 837 12.60 -46.44 40.63
C ASN A 837 13.63 -45.34 40.98
N ILE A 838 13.18 -44.09 41.05
CA ILE A 838 14.02 -42.94 41.39
C ILE A 838 13.77 -42.58 42.85
N VAL A 839 14.88 -42.44 43.57
CA VAL A 839 14.91 -42.23 44.99
C VAL A 839 15.53 -40.86 45.26
N SER A 840 14.78 -40.01 45.93
CA SER A 840 15.19 -38.67 46.34
C SER A 840 15.55 -38.68 47.83
N VAL A 841 16.80 -38.33 48.17
CA VAL A 841 17.33 -38.30 49.56
C VAL A 841 17.64 -36.89 50.00
#